data_AF-A0A970ZZD8-F1
#
_entry.id   AF-A0A970ZZD8-F1
#
_cell.length_a   1.000
_cell.length_b   1.000
_cell.length_c   1.000
_cell.angle_alpha   90.00
_cell.angle_beta   90.00
_cell.angle_gamma   90.00
#
_symmetry.space_group_name_H-M   'P 1'
#
loop_
_entity.id
_entity.type
_entity.pdbx_description
1 polymer ?
#
loop_
_entity_poly.entity_id
_entity_poly.type
_entity_poly.pdbx_seq_one_letter_code
_entity_poly.pdbx_strand_id
1 'polypeptide(L)'
;MKRLITICLAFLLLGSMFAGRSFGQIDPETILGVWLLDEGSGDLAEDASGNGYDGTLTGAPTWVTGRFGSALEFNGSSGHVNCGNDPALNVNVFSVSFWCNIPNTQGWNHMISRGQHEASGTPGSVNWGVMMYEGQQTILFETFNNTAWVGINTATSINEWHHVVATYDGTTMQLYHDGALGASASAGILLDETRAFLIGARSDAGAAGGFFAGRLDEVGYFNAVLTPEDIETIMNDGLAEILGGSQVAVKPQPAIGQTDVPRDPALSWTPGDFAAAHNVYLSDNYTDVSSGAPGALIAERITEPHVAPGRLAYETTYYWRVDEVNAAPDYTIFEGNIWSFTVEPFVYPISGVIATSSAASNAAEGPENTVNGSGLNANDEHSTVAADMWLTLPGQEGVSIQYEFDRVYKLHEMLVWNYNEQFELVLGFGIKDVTVEYSQDGTDWVMLGEMELARGTARATYTANTTVDMQGVAARFVRLTVNSSWGGLGQYGLSEVRFLHIPANPRDPQPAHGTTDVDPAATLSWRPGREAASHEIYLGTNPDDLSMIATVSQTSFAPADLQLGRTYYWQVVEVNETEAISTWAGDLWSFSTQEYRFIEGFESYTDDIDAGEAIFDTWLDGWVNNTGSTVGHLETPFAEKTIVRSGKQSMPLTYNNTDSPYYSEAVRTWDTPQDWTGNGANTLVLHLRGNPPVFFERADGSILMGST
;
A
#
# COMPACT_ATOMS: atom_id res chain seq x y z
N MET A 1 6.27 45.14 25.84
CA MET A 1 7.72 45.03 25.56
C MET A 1 8.31 43.94 26.43
N LYS A 2 8.12 42.68 26.03
CA LYS A 2 8.81 41.50 26.59
C LYS A 2 9.05 40.56 25.43
N ARG A 3 10.32 40.18 25.26
CA ARG A 3 10.80 39.19 24.28
C ARG A 3 10.18 37.85 24.66
N LEU A 4 9.39 37.27 23.76
CA LEU A 4 8.95 35.88 23.85
C LEU A 4 9.77 35.09 22.85
N ILE A 5 10.61 34.22 23.39
CA ILE A 5 11.28 33.14 22.69
C ILE A 5 10.20 32.07 22.50
N THR A 6 9.77 31.86 21.25
CA THR A 6 8.95 30.71 20.88
C THR A 6 9.81 29.83 19.98
N ILE A 7 10.11 28.65 20.51
CA ILE A 7 10.72 27.51 19.85
C ILE A 7 9.68 26.98 18.85
N CYS A 8 9.95 27.12 17.55
CA CYS A 8 9.22 26.37 16.54
C CYS A 8 9.93 25.02 16.36
N LEU A 9 9.26 23.95 16.81
CA LEU A 9 9.49 22.60 16.34
C LEU A 9 9.35 22.60 14.82
N ALA A 10 10.41 22.22 14.11
CA ALA A 10 10.31 21.84 12.72
C ALA A 10 9.64 20.46 12.66
N PHE A 11 8.38 20.41 12.23
CA PHE A 11 7.82 19.21 11.61
C PHE A 11 8.34 19.18 10.18
N LEU A 12 9.36 18.36 9.93
CA LEU A 12 9.75 17.97 8.57
C LEU A 12 8.68 17.00 8.06
N LEU A 13 7.78 17.46 7.19
CA LEU A 13 7.11 16.58 6.23
C LEU A 13 8.09 16.36 5.07
N LEU A 14 8.76 15.20 5.06
CA LEU A 14 9.43 14.71 3.85
C LEU A 14 8.36 14.25 2.86
N GLY A 15 8.15 15.03 1.80
CA GLY A 15 7.57 14.54 0.56
C GLY A 15 8.56 13.57 -0.09
N SER A 16 8.18 12.30 -0.17
CA SER A 16 8.95 11.23 -0.82
C SER A 16 9.00 11.46 -2.33
N MET A 17 10.11 12.02 -2.80
CA MET A 17 10.56 11.79 -4.17
C MET A 17 10.76 10.29 -4.35
N PHE A 18 10.20 9.71 -5.42
CA PHE A 18 10.69 8.44 -5.94
C PHE A 18 12.11 8.66 -6.48
N ALA A 19 13.09 8.71 -5.58
CA ALA A 19 14.39 8.17 -5.90
C ALA A 19 14.15 6.69 -6.23
N GLY A 20 14.59 6.23 -7.39
CA GLY A 20 14.81 4.80 -7.58
C GLY A 20 15.70 4.36 -6.41
N ARG A 21 15.09 3.66 -5.44
CA ARG A 21 15.86 2.88 -4.47
C ARG A 21 16.64 1.92 -5.36
N SER A 22 17.97 2.03 -5.42
CA SER A 22 18.70 0.82 -5.75
C SER A 22 18.43 -0.08 -4.56
N PHE A 23 17.50 -1.02 -4.74
CA PHE A 23 17.42 -2.16 -3.84
C PHE A 23 18.85 -2.68 -3.71
N GLY A 24 19.32 -2.91 -2.48
CA GLY A 24 20.42 -3.84 -2.31
C GLY A 24 19.93 -5.11 -2.98
N GLN A 25 20.37 -5.37 -4.21
CA GLN A 25 20.07 -6.64 -4.81
C GLN A 25 20.94 -7.60 -4.02
N ILE A 26 20.32 -8.44 -3.19
CA ILE A 26 21.00 -9.55 -2.55
C ILE A 26 21.73 -10.29 -3.66
N ASP A 27 23.05 -10.31 -3.58
CA ASP A 27 23.89 -10.97 -4.57
C ASP A 27 23.50 -12.46 -4.61
N PRO A 28 22.95 -12.97 -5.73
CA PRO A 28 22.53 -14.36 -5.82
C PRO A 28 23.66 -15.35 -5.53
N GLU A 29 24.93 -14.97 -5.74
CA GLU A 29 26.10 -15.79 -5.40
C GLU A 29 26.28 -15.97 -3.89
N THR A 30 25.62 -15.15 -3.07
CA THR A 30 25.65 -15.26 -1.61
C THR A 30 24.57 -16.18 -1.06
N ILE A 31 23.60 -16.63 -1.88
CA ILE A 31 22.52 -17.50 -1.45
C ILE A 31 23.06 -18.93 -1.34
N LEU A 32 22.92 -19.53 -0.15
CA LEU A 32 23.30 -20.92 0.10
C LEU A 32 22.11 -21.85 -0.12
N GLY A 33 20.93 -21.50 0.39
CA GLY A 33 19.72 -22.30 0.21
C GLY A 33 18.46 -21.47 0.49
N VAL A 34 17.39 -21.77 -0.24
CA VAL A 34 16.07 -21.16 -0.06
C VAL A 34 15.01 -22.25 -0.08
N TRP A 35 14.27 -22.40 1.02
CA TRP A 35 13.12 -23.29 1.12
C TRP A 35 11.88 -22.42 1.32
N LEU A 36 11.15 -22.18 0.23
CA LEU A 36 9.92 -21.38 0.24
C LEU A 36 8.83 -22.08 1.05
N LEU A 37 8.80 -23.42 1.03
CA LEU A 37 7.77 -24.26 1.66
C LEU A 37 6.39 -24.12 0.98
N ASP A 38 6.43 -23.97 -0.34
CA ASP A 38 5.27 -23.77 -1.21
C ASP A 38 4.75 -25.03 -1.92
N GLU A 39 5.40 -26.19 -1.73
CA GLU A 39 5.09 -27.43 -2.45
C GLU A 39 3.67 -27.96 -2.14
N GLY A 40 3.14 -27.62 -0.96
CA GLY A 40 1.76 -27.88 -0.54
C GLY A 40 1.40 -29.36 -0.34
N SER A 41 2.29 -30.30 -0.67
CA SER A 41 2.12 -31.73 -0.50
C SER A 41 3.43 -32.50 -0.60
N GLY A 42 3.43 -33.76 -0.13
CA GLY A 42 4.61 -34.64 -0.20
C GLY A 42 5.58 -34.46 0.97
N ASP A 43 6.76 -35.08 0.83
CA ASP A 43 7.78 -35.20 1.88
C ASP A 43 9.09 -34.44 1.53
N LEU A 44 9.04 -33.54 0.56
CA LEU A 44 10.17 -32.76 0.06
C LEU A 44 9.92 -31.27 0.28
N ALA A 45 10.91 -30.55 0.77
CA ALA A 45 11.02 -29.09 0.69
C ALA A 45 12.14 -28.79 -0.31
N GLU A 46 11.80 -28.29 -1.49
CA GLU A 46 12.75 -28.00 -2.56
C GLU A 46 13.67 -26.82 -2.16
N ASP A 47 14.95 -26.93 -2.50
CA ASP A 47 15.87 -25.81 -2.44
C ASP A 47 15.75 -24.95 -3.71
N ALA A 48 14.88 -23.94 -3.63
CA ALA A 48 14.60 -22.99 -4.70
C ALA A 48 15.81 -22.13 -5.10
N SER A 49 16.91 -22.14 -4.33
CA SER A 49 18.15 -21.46 -4.75
C SER A 49 18.83 -22.10 -5.95
N GLY A 50 18.49 -23.36 -6.25
CA GLY A 50 19.14 -24.14 -7.31
C GLY A 50 20.48 -24.76 -6.91
N ASN A 51 20.90 -24.63 -5.64
CA ASN A 51 22.14 -25.22 -5.13
C ASN A 51 22.01 -26.70 -4.74
N GLY A 52 20.80 -27.25 -4.72
CA GLY A 52 20.53 -28.68 -4.59
C GLY A 52 20.55 -29.19 -3.14
N TYR A 53 20.22 -28.33 -2.17
CA TYR A 53 20.11 -28.68 -0.75
C TYR A 53 18.67 -29.01 -0.34
N ASP A 54 17.94 -29.75 -1.17
CA ASP A 54 16.56 -30.13 -0.89
C ASP A 54 16.40 -30.76 0.49
N GLY A 55 15.38 -30.32 1.20
CA GLY A 55 15.01 -30.77 2.53
C GLY A 55 14.10 -31.99 2.49
N THR A 56 14.38 -33.01 3.30
CA THR A 56 13.45 -34.13 3.52
C THR A 56 12.62 -33.91 4.78
N LEU A 57 11.30 -33.91 4.65
CA LEU A 57 10.37 -33.82 5.78
C LEU A 57 10.39 -35.13 6.58
N THR A 58 10.58 -35.03 7.89
CA THR A 58 10.64 -36.18 8.82
C THR A 58 9.75 -35.92 10.02
N GLY A 59 9.06 -36.95 10.52
CA GLY A 59 8.26 -36.83 11.74
C GLY A 59 6.92 -36.11 11.56
N ALA A 60 6.38 -36.13 10.34
CA ALA A 60 5.05 -35.63 9.97
C ALA A 60 4.77 -34.14 10.29
N PRO A 61 5.60 -33.20 9.79
CA PRO A 61 5.12 -31.83 9.57
C PRO A 61 4.02 -31.84 8.49
N THR A 62 3.11 -30.86 8.51
CA THR A 62 1.97 -30.79 7.59
C THR A 62 1.93 -29.48 6.84
N TRP A 63 1.58 -29.54 5.55
CA TRP A 63 1.37 -28.36 4.71
C TRP A 63 0.10 -27.60 5.11
N VAL A 64 0.22 -26.29 5.26
CA VAL A 64 -0.84 -25.35 5.62
C VAL A 64 -0.70 -24.07 4.79
N THR A 65 -1.68 -23.18 4.83
CA THR A 65 -1.52 -21.83 4.23
C THR A 65 -0.47 -21.02 4.98
N GLY A 66 0.46 -20.42 4.23
CA GLY A 66 1.59 -19.68 4.74
C GLY A 66 1.34 -18.17 4.89
N ARG A 67 2.43 -17.45 5.18
CA ARG A 67 2.52 -15.99 5.05
C ARG A 67 2.62 -15.62 3.56
N PHE A 68 3.44 -16.35 2.82
CA PHE A 68 3.49 -16.41 1.37
C PHE A 68 3.08 -17.83 0.97
N GLY A 69 2.25 -17.98 -0.07
CA GLY A 69 1.76 -19.29 -0.53
C GLY A 69 1.38 -20.31 0.57
N SER A 70 2.14 -21.40 0.67
CA SER A 70 2.01 -22.45 1.67
C SER A 70 3.11 -22.38 2.74
N ALA A 71 2.96 -23.13 3.82
CA ALA A 71 3.94 -23.23 4.90
C ALA A 71 3.92 -24.63 5.53
N LEU A 72 4.91 -24.92 6.38
CA LEU A 72 4.93 -26.14 7.18
C LEU A 72 4.54 -25.89 8.63
N GLU A 73 3.57 -26.67 9.11
CA GLU A 73 3.19 -26.76 10.53
C GLU A 73 3.91 -27.94 11.21
N PHE A 74 4.70 -27.63 12.23
CA PHE A 74 5.51 -28.56 13.00
C PHE A 74 4.82 -28.92 14.32
N ASN A 75 4.94 -30.20 14.72
CA ASN A 75 4.16 -30.77 15.82
C ASN A 75 4.82 -30.69 17.21
N GLY A 76 6.03 -30.14 17.32
CA GLY A 76 6.74 -30.01 18.60
C GLY A 76 7.33 -31.28 19.20
N SER A 77 7.27 -32.42 18.49
CA SER A 77 7.70 -33.71 19.04
C SER A 77 8.66 -34.50 18.16
N SER A 78 8.53 -34.40 16.83
CA SER A 78 9.39 -35.11 15.87
C SER A 78 9.44 -34.46 14.50
N GLY A 79 8.46 -33.61 14.15
CA GLY A 79 8.39 -32.94 12.86
C GLY A 79 9.58 -32.00 12.62
N HIS A 80 10.29 -32.17 11.52
CA HIS A 80 11.38 -31.31 11.07
C HIS A 80 11.69 -31.53 9.58
N VAL A 81 12.45 -30.62 8.98
CA VAL A 81 13.06 -30.78 7.64
C VAL A 81 14.56 -30.95 7.82
N ASN A 82 15.14 -31.93 7.13
CA ASN A 82 16.57 -32.17 7.09
C ASN A 82 17.12 -31.80 5.71
N CYS A 83 17.88 -30.69 5.65
CA CYS A 83 18.46 -30.14 4.42
C CYS A 83 19.90 -30.64 4.16
N GLY A 84 20.31 -31.70 4.87
CA GLY A 84 21.64 -32.28 4.71
C GLY A 84 22.75 -31.52 5.43
N ASN A 85 23.98 -32.00 5.26
CA ASN A 85 25.16 -31.56 6.01
C ASN A 85 26.33 -31.18 5.09
N ASP A 86 26.02 -30.64 3.91
CA ASP A 86 27.04 -30.31 2.91
C ASP A 86 28.08 -29.33 3.50
N PRO A 87 29.39 -29.55 3.24
CA PRO A 87 30.44 -28.63 3.68
C PRO A 87 30.25 -27.19 3.16
N ALA A 88 29.61 -26.97 2.02
CA ALA A 88 29.37 -25.63 1.48
C ALA A 88 28.45 -24.76 2.35
N LEU A 89 27.60 -25.39 3.17
CA LEU A 89 26.76 -24.67 4.13
C LEU A 89 27.59 -24.13 5.32
N ASN A 90 28.85 -24.58 5.50
CA ASN A 90 29.73 -24.13 6.58
C ASN A 90 30.37 -22.80 6.21
N VAL A 91 29.88 -21.75 6.87
CA VAL A 91 30.27 -20.37 6.58
C VAL A 91 30.61 -19.63 7.86
N ASN A 92 31.59 -18.74 7.75
CA ASN A 92 32.09 -17.94 8.87
C ASN A 92 31.42 -16.56 8.94
N VAL A 93 30.61 -16.25 7.94
CA VAL A 93 29.74 -15.06 7.81
C VAL A 93 28.42 -15.57 7.26
N PHE A 94 27.29 -15.22 7.87
CA PHE A 94 25.99 -15.66 7.36
C PHE A 94 24.82 -14.79 7.80
N SER A 95 23.70 -15.00 7.11
CA SER A 95 22.38 -14.61 7.57
C SER A 95 21.41 -15.78 7.41
N VAL A 96 20.43 -15.87 8.31
CA VAL A 96 19.29 -16.76 8.16
C VAL A 96 18.01 -15.93 8.34
N SER A 97 17.10 -16.05 7.38
CA SER A 97 15.83 -15.33 7.31
C SER A 97 14.69 -16.33 7.28
N PHE A 98 13.61 -16.07 8.00
CA PHE A 98 12.40 -16.89 7.94
C PHE A 98 11.19 -16.17 8.52
N TRP A 99 10.01 -16.61 8.10
CA TRP A 99 8.75 -16.29 8.76
C TRP A 99 8.38 -17.38 9.76
N CYS A 100 7.86 -16.98 10.93
CA CYS A 100 7.36 -17.92 11.93
C CYS A 100 6.03 -17.50 12.52
N ASN A 101 5.17 -18.48 12.81
CA ASN A 101 3.97 -18.32 13.63
C ASN A 101 4.03 -19.29 14.81
N ILE A 102 4.14 -18.73 16.02
CA ILE A 102 4.33 -19.49 17.24
C ILE A 102 2.99 -19.57 17.99
N PRO A 103 2.32 -20.72 18.08
CA PRO A 103 0.96 -20.77 18.63
C PRO A 103 0.90 -20.58 20.15
N ASN A 104 1.93 -21.04 20.87
CA ASN A 104 2.04 -20.93 22.31
C ASN A 104 3.51 -20.83 22.73
N THR A 105 3.77 -20.27 23.92
CA THR A 105 5.10 -20.33 24.53
C THR A 105 5.55 -21.78 24.70
N GLN A 106 6.76 -22.08 24.27
CA GLN A 106 7.37 -23.41 24.34
C GLN A 106 8.76 -23.33 24.96
N GLY A 107 9.39 -24.46 25.25
CA GLY A 107 10.73 -24.51 25.86
C GLY A 107 11.82 -24.06 24.89
N TRP A 108 12.98 -24.71 24.95
CA TRP A 108 14.14 -24.45 24.08
C TRP A 108 13.98 -25.11 22.70
N ASN A 109 12.94 -24.71 21.98
CA ASN A 109 12.55 -25.34 20.72
C ASN A 109 13.07 -24.54 19.53
N HIS A 110 13.88 -25.20 18.69
CA HIS A 110 14.64 -24.56 17.62
C HIS A 110 13.82 -24.49 16.33
N MET A 111 13.75 -23.28 15.77
CA MET A 111 13.12 -23.03 14.48
C MET A 111 14.11 -23.31 13.36
N ILE A 112 15.33 -22.76 13.43
CA ILE A 112 16.41 -23.05 12.50
C ILE A 112 17.67 -23.33 13.29
N SER A 113 18.42 -24.37 12.94
CA SER A 113 19.67 -24.66 13.61
C SER A 113 20.68 -25.40 12.77
N ARG A 114 21.95 -25.22 13.13
CA ARG A 114 23.03 -26.07 12.69
C ARG A 114 24.12 -26.11 13.74
N GLY A 115 24.40 -27.31 14.25
CA GLY A 115 25.34 -27.46 15.35
C GLY A 115 24.96 -28.50 16.39
N GLN A 116 25.61 -28.44 17.56
CA GLN A 116 25.54 -29.35 18.69
C GLN A 116 25.74 -28.53 19.93
N HIS A 117 24.72 -28.59 20.77
CA HIS A 117 24.70 -27.94 22.06
C HIS A 117 24.97 -28.99 23.15
N GLU A 118 26.20 -29.05 23.67
CA GLU A 118 26.47 -29.75 24.94
C GLU A 118 26.59 -28.75 26.11
N ALA A 119 26.82 -29.28 27.32
CA ALA A 119 27.01 -28.45 28.49
C ALA A 119 28.16 -27.46 28.29
N SER A 120 27.93 -26.21 28.71
CA SER A 120 28.90 -25.11 28.60
C SER A 120 30.31 -25.51 29.07
N GLY A 121 31.31 -25.32 28.20
CA GLY A 121 32.72 -25.62 28.46
C GLY A 121 33.19 -27.01 27.98
N THR A 122 32.35 -27.76 27.26
CA THR A 122 32.73 -29.08 26.71
C THR A 122 33.40 -28.93 25.34
N PRO A 123 34.65 -29.44 25.15
CA PRO A 123 35.32 -29.39 23.86
C PRO A 123 34.54 -30.14 22.77
N GLY A 124 34.21 -29.47 21.66
CA GLY A 124 33.44 -30.00 20.54
C GLY A 124 31.99 -29.49 20.46
N SER A 125 31.53 -28.67 21.42
CA SER A 125 30.27 -27.93 21.29
C SER A 125 30.43 -26.78 20.32
N VAL A 126 29.79 -26.88 19.17
CA VAL A 126 29.77 -25.87 18.10
C VAL A 126 28.32 -25.75 17.66
N ASN A 127 27.69 -24.60 17.88
CA ASN A 127 26.27 -24.43 17.57
C ASN A 127 25.94 -23.01 17.17
N TRP A 128 25.02 -22.88 16.23
CA TRP A 128 24.15 -21.73 16.17
C TRP A 128 22.70 -22.19 15.98
N GLY A 129 21.79 -21.41 16.53
CA GLY A 129 20.37 -21.68 16.38
C GLY A 129 19.52 -20.46 16.68
N VAL A 130 18.35 -20.43 16.06
CA VAL A 130 17.27 -19.48 16.36
C VAL A 130 16.10 -20.26 16.94
N MET A 131 15.64 -19.87 18.12
CA MET A 131 14.71 -20.67 18.93
C MET A 131 13.79 -19.79 19.77
N MET A 132 12.69 -20.37 20.27
CA MET A 132 11.93 -19.73 21.35
C MET A 132 12.67 -19.90 22.68
N TYR A 133 12.63 -18.87 23.52
CA TYR A 133 13.35 -18.84 24.79
C TYR A 133 12.47 -19.28 25.96
N GLU A 134 12.66 -20.51 26.43
CA GLU A 134 12.23 -21.04 27.74
C GLU A 134 10.86 -20.56 28.26
N GLY A 135 9.80 -20.77 27.48
CA GLY A 135 8.43 -20.44 27.89
C GLY A 135 8.12 -18.94 27.90
N GLN A 136 8.97 -18.12 27.31
CA GLN A 136 8.81 -16.68 27.17
C GLN A 136 8.44 -16.31 25.74
N GLN A 137 7.70 -15.22 25.56
CA GLN A 137 7.44 -14.62 24.25
C GLN A 137 8.69 -13.87 23.75
N THR A 138 9.75 -14.63 23.55
CA THR A 138 11.09 -14.14 23.24
C THR A 138 11.75 -15.09 22.25
N ILE A 139 12.38 -14.54 21.22
CA ILE A 139 13.21 -15.29 20.28
C ILE A 139 14.67 -15.10 20.67
N LEU A 140 15.41 -16.20 20.78
CA LEU A 140 16.84 -16.23 21.07
C LEU A 140 17.60 -16.66 19.81
N PHE A 141 18.65 -15.90 19.49
CA PHE A 141 19.72 -16.33 18.60
C PHE A 141 20.97 -16.60 19.43
N GLU A 142 21.52 -17.80 19.31
CA GLU A 142 22.74 -18.21 20.03
C GLU A 142 23.86 -18.63 19.09
N THR A 143 25.09 -18.47 19.59
CA THR A 143 26.30 -19.04 19.00
C THR A 143 27.17 -19.70 20.08
N PHE A 144 27.91 -20.74 19.69
CA PHE A 144 28.83 -21.46 20.56
C PHE A 144 30.12 -21.78 19.79
N ASN A 145 31.27 -21.39 20.35
CA ASN A 145 32.57 -21.47 19.67
C ASN A 145 33.61 -22.32 20.42
N ASN A 146 33.20 -23.47 20.98
CA ASN A 146 34.04 -24.36 21.78
C ASN A 146 34.46 -23.83 23.16
N THR A 147 34.53 -22.51 23.37
CA THR A 147 35.03 -21.89 24.62
C THR A 147 33.99 -21.07 25.37
N ALA A 148 32.97 -20.52 24.69
CA ALA A 148 31.90 -19.75 25.31
C ALA A 148 30.58 -19.87 24.53
N TRP A 149 29.48 -19.73 25.28
CA TRP A 149 28.13 -19.49 24.76
C TRP A 149 27.86 -17.98 24.71
N VAL A 150 27.27 -17.51 23.62
CA VAL A 150 26.74 -16.15 23.48
C VAL A 150 25.32 -16.24 22.96
N GLY A 151 24.39 -15.55 23.61
CA GLY A 151 22.99 -15.47 23.19
C GLY A 151 22.46 -14.04 23.25
N ILE A 152 21.74 -13.65 22.21
CA ILE A 152 21.00 -12.39 22.13
C ILE A 152 19.53 -12.69 21.87
N ASN A 153 18.64 -11.88 22.43
CA ASN A 153 17.21 -12.12 22.34
C ASN A 153 16.41 -10.84 22.12
N THR A 154 15.23 -11.02 21.55
CA THR A 154 14.24 -9.97 21.32
C THR A 154 12.84 -10.49 21.64
N ALA A 155 11.94 -9.58 22.04
CA ALA A 155 10.55 -9.93 22.30
C ALA A 155 9.82 -10.34 21.00
N THR A 156 8.75 -11.13 21.13
CA THR A 156 7.84 -11.53 20.04
C THR A 156 6.40 -11.62 20.58
N SER A 157 5.42 -11.85 19.72
CA SER A 157 4.07 -12.31 20.12
C SER A 157 3.82 -13.77 19.70
N ILE A 158 2.69 -14.33 20.14
CA ILE A 158 2.22 -15.67 19.78
C ILE A 158 0.96 -15.56 18.91
N ASN A 159 0.70 -16.58 18.10
CA ASN A 159 -0.42 -16.67 17.13
C ASN A 159 -0.39 -15.61 16.03
N GLU A 160 0.76 -14.98 15.78
CA GLU A 160 0.99 -14.00 14.73
C GLU A 160 2.19 -14.43 13.88
N TRP A 161 2.19 -14.05 12.61
CA TRP A 161 3.34 -14.23 11.72
C TRP A 161 4.35 -13.12 12.00
N HIS A 162 5.60 -13.51 12.24
CA HIS A 162 6.73 -12.59 12.41
C HIS A 162 7.87 -12.94 11.46
N HIS A 163 8.53 -11.91 10.93
CA HIS A 163 9.75 -12.06 10.15
C HIS A 163 10.97 -11.97 11.06
N VAL A 164 11.86 -12.96 11.01
CA VAL A 164 13.03 -13.06 11.88
C VAL A 164 14.27 -13.21 11.04
N VAL A 165 15.29 -12.38 11.32
CA VAL A 165 16.59 -12.48 10.68
C VAL A 165 17.70 -12.50 11.71
N ALA A 166 18.52 -13.55 11.68
CA ALA A 166 19.73 -13.64 12.48
C ALA A 166 20.95 -13.49 11.56
N THR A 167 21.82 -12.52 11.85
CA THR A 167 23.03 -12.26 11.05
C THR A 167 24.29 -12.41 11.89
N TYR A 168 25.38 -12.84 11.26
CA TYR A 168 26.68 -13.00 11.89
C TYR A 168 27.80 -12.61 10.91
N ASP A 169 28.59 -11.60 11.27
CA ASP A 169 29.65 -11.04 10.40
C ASP A 169 31.05 -11.66 10.62
N GLY A 170 31.13 -12.75 11.41
CA GLY A 170 32.40 -13.34 11.87
C GLY A 170 32.89 -12.79 13.21
N THR A 171 32.30 -11.69 13.70
CA THR A 171 32.65 -11.05 14.98
C THR A 171 31.44 -10.55 15.77
N THR A 172 30.35 -10.22 15.09
CA THR A 172 29.14 -9.61 15.63
C THR A 172 27.96 -10.45 15.21
N MET A 173 27.10 -10.79 16.17
CA MET A 173 25.79 -11.37 15.90
C MET A 173 24.70 -10.31 16.10
N GLN A 174 23.69 -10.33 15.25
CA GLN A 174 22.51 -9.47 15.34
C GLN A 174 21.23 -10.29 15.16
N LEU A 175 20.15 -9.83 15.79
CA LEU A 175 18.84 -10.43 15.68
C LEU A 175 17.83 -9.33 15.36
N TYR A 176 17.19 -9.46 14.20
CA TYR A 176 16.13 -8.58 13.71
C TYR A 176 14.78 -9.28 13.86
N HIS A 177 13.76 -8.50 14.21
CA HIS A 177 12.37 -8.93 14.37
C HIS A 177 11.48 -7.90 13.70
N ASP A 178 10.66 -8.35 12.75
CA ASP A 178 9.79 -7.52 11.90
C ASP A 178 10.54 -6.31 11.28
N GLY A 179 11.74 -6.59 10.75
CA GLY A 179 12.61 -5.61 10.08
C GLY A 179 13.42 -4.71 11.02
N ALA A 180 13.14 -4.70 12.33
CA ALA A 180 13.85 -3.87 13.30
C ALA A 180 14.98 -4.64 14.00
N LEU A 181 16.14 -3.99 14.23
CA LEU A 181 17.22 -4.56 15.02
C LEU A 181 16.79 -4.66 16.50
N GLY A 182 16.58 -5.89 16.98
CA GLY A 182 16.18 -6.16 18.37
C GLY A 182 17.36 -6.27 19.33
N ALA A 183 18.43 -6.95 18.92
CA ALA A 183 19.62 -7.15 19.76
C ALA A 183 20.90 -7.36 18.96
N SER A 184 22.05 -7.08 19.60
CA SER A 184 23.38 -7.34 19.03
C SER A 184 24.41 -7.62 20.14
N ALA A 185 25.40 -8.46 19.84
CA ALA A 185 26.55 -8.71 20.70
C ALA A 185 27.77 -9.15 19.88
N SER A 186 28.96 -9.01 20.46
CA SER A 186 30.16 -9.67 19.92
C SER A 186 30.10 -11.17 20.21
N ALA A 187 30.39 -11.97 19.20
CA ALA A 187 30.50 -13.42 19.27
C ALA A 187 31.86 -13.86 18.70
N GLY A 188 32.31 -15.07 19.03
CA GLY A 188 33.59 -15.58 18.54
C GLY A 188 33.42 -16.62 17.43
N ILE A 189 34.55 -16.96 16.79
CA ILE A 189 34.65 -17.77 15.56
C ILE A 189 33.81 -19.06 15.62
N LEU A 190 32.86 -19.21 14.70
CA LEU A 190 32.18 -20.48 14.47
C LEU A 190 33.14 -21.47 13.81
N LEU A 191 33.08 -22.73 14.24
CA LEU A 191 33.91 -23.80 13.68
C LEU A 191 33.07 -24.65 12.72
N ASP A 192 33.72 -25.24 11.73
CA ASP A 192 33.09 -26.10 10.73
C ASP A 192 32.24 -27.21 11.35
N GLU A 193 31.09 -27.47 10.74
CA GLU A 193 30.10 -28.42 11.23
C GLU A 193 29.88 -29.58 10.24
N THR A 194 29.84 -30.83 10.74
CA THR A 194 29.50 -32.01 9.92
C THR A 194 28.04 -32.47 10.12
N ARG A 195 27.26 -31.76 10.94
CA ARG A 195 25.85 -32.01 11.23
C ARG A 195 24.94 -31.23 10.28
N ALA A 196 23.70 -31.73 10.20
CA ALA A 196 22.74 -31.25 9.23
C ALA A 196 22.19 -29.87 9.58
N PHE A 197 21.88 -29.08 8.55
CA PHE A 197 21.04 -27.89 8.65
C PHE A 197 19.59 -28.36 8.82
N LEU A 198 18.96 -27.99 9.93
CA LEU A 198 17.60 -28.42 10.26
C LEU A 198 16.65 -27.25 10.36
N ILE A 199 15.46 -27.44 9.80
CA ILE A 199 14.29 -26.56 9.96
C ILE A 199 13.30 -27.28 10.89
N GLY A 200 12.82 -26.59 11.92
CA GLY A 200 11.88 -27.09 12.91
C GLY A 200 12.48 -27.97 14.00
N ALA A 201 13.81 -28.12 14.09
CA ALA A 201 14.46 -28.87 15.17
C ALA A 201 15.88 -28.40 15.46
N ARG A 202 16.38 -28.80 16.63
CA ARG A 202 17.77 -28.67 17.03
C ARG A 202 18.59 -29.79 16.41
N SER A 203 19.65 -29.41 15.71
CA SER A 203 20.71 -30.31 15.28
C SER A 203 21.49 -30.76 16.53
N ASP A 204 21.57 -32.07 16.78
CA ASP A 204 22.19 -32.67 17.96
C ASP A 204 23.18 -33.78 17.54
N ALA A 205 24.09 -34.17 18.45
CA ALA A 205 24.95 -35.35 18.25
C ALA A 205 24.11 -36.64 18.34
N GLY A 206 23.47 -37.02 17.24
CA GLY A 206 22.59 -38.18 17.15
C GLY A 206 21.35 -37.87 16.33
N ALA A 207 20.16 -38.13 16.89
CA ALA A 207 18.89 -37.75 16.28
C ALA A 207 18.53 -36.30 16.62
N ALA A 208 17.73 -35.65 15.76
CA ALA A 208 17.20 -34.33 16.00
C ALA A 208 16.47 -34.25 17.36
N GLY A 209 16.53 -33.08 18.00
CA GLY A 209 15.91 -32.80 19.30
C GLY A 209 15.29 -31.40 19.34
N GLY A 210 14.74 -30.98 20.47
CA GLY A 210 14.24 -29.61 20.65
C GLY A 210 13.25 -29.15 19.56
N PHE A 211 12.32 -30.01 19.17
CA PHE A 211 11.41 -29.83 18.03
C PHE A 211 10.48 -28.62 18.21
N PHE A 212 10.34 -27.80 17.18
CA PHE A 212 9.45 -26.65 17.17
C PHE A 212 7.98 -27.06 17.03
N ALA A 213 7.12 -26.41 17.80
CA ALA A 213 5.67 -26.43 17.62
C ALA A 213 5.24 -25.08 17.05
N GLY A 214 4.75 -25.06 15.81
CA GLY A 214 4.33 -23.83 15.13
C GLY A 214 4.52 -23.93 13.63
N ARG A 215 4.39 -22.79 12.93
CA ARG A 215 4.50 -22.73 11.46
C ARG A 215 5.76 -21.98 11.07
N LEU A 216 6.45 -22.46 10.05
CA LEU A 216 7.57 -21.78 9.41
C LEU A 216 7.30 -21.67 7.91
N ASP A 217 7.80 -20.59 7.33
CA ASP A 217 7.62 -20.21 5.93
C ASP A 217 8.84 -19.40 5.46
N GLU A 218 9.10 -19.38 4.16
CA GLU A 218 10.12 -18.50 3.53
C GLU A 218 11.50 -18.59 4.19
N VAL A 219 12.09 -19.80 4.28
CA VAL A 219 13.40 -19.99 4.93
C VAL A 219 14.54 -19.73 3.95
N GLY A 220 15.38 -18.72 4.22
CA GLY A 220 16.56 -18.37 3.44
C GLY A 220 17.85 -18.44 4.26
N TYR A 221 18.92 -18.97 3.66
CA TYR A 221 20.26 -19.03 4.25
C TYR A 221 21.31 -18.46 3.29
N PHE A 222 22.14 -17.54 3.80
CA PHE A 222 23.05 -16.72 3.00
C PHE A 222 24.46 -16.75 3.57
N ASN A 223 25.48 -16.76 2.72
CA ASN A 223 26.90 -16.55 3.04
C ASN A 223 27.28 -15.04 3.04
N ALA A 224 26.36 -14.19 3.51
CA ALA A 224 26.54 -12.76 3.60
C ALA A 224 25.73 -12.20 4.78
N VAL A 225 26.11 -11.01 5.24
CA VAL A 225 25.32 -10.24 6.20
C VAL A 225 24.28 -9.45 5.41
N LEU A 226 23.00 -9.78 5.59
CA LEU A 226 21.90 -9.03 4.99
C LEU A 226 21.88 -7.61 5.57
N THR A 227 21.74 -6.62 4.70
CA THR A 227 21.56 -5.22 5.09
C THR A 227 20.13 -5.00 5.60
N PRO A 228 19.85 -3.94 6.38
CA PRO A 228 18.48 -3.58 6.75
C PRO A 228 17.55 -3.43 5.54
N GLU A 229 18.06 -2.94 4.41
CA GLU A 229 17.33 -2.82 3.16
C GLU A 229 16.98 -4.19 2.54
N ASP A 230 17.92 -5.15 2.56
CA ASP A 230 17.67 -6.52 2.13
C ASP A 230 16.59 -7.17 3.01
N ILE A 231 16.68 -6.97 4.33
CA ILE A 231 15.71 -7.50 5.31
C ILE A 231 14.31 -6.92 5.07
N GLU A 232 14.21 -5.61 4.82
CA GLU A 232 12.94 -4.95 4.48
C GLU A 232 12.35 -5.51 3.18
N THR A 233 13.22 -5.78 2.18
CA THR A 233 12.80 -6.35 0.89
C THR A 233 12.28 -7.77 1.06
N ILE A 234 13.04 -8.67 1.71
CA ILE A 234 12.62 -10.06 1.99
C ILE A 234 11.28 -10.07 2.74
N MET A 235 11.13 -9.20 3.74
CA MET A 235 9.93 -9.14 4.56
C MET A 235 8.68 -8.73 3.76
N ASN A 236 8.81 -7.78 2.84
CA ASN A 236 7.67 -7.25 2.11
C ASN A 236 7.33 -8.08 0.86
N ASP A 237 8.35 -8.55 0.16
CA ASP A 237 8.22 -9.11 -1.19
C ASP A 237 8.45 -10.64 -1.24
N GLY A 238 8.98 -11.24 -0.19
CA GLY A 238 9.31 -12.68 -0.12
C GLY A 238 10.66 -13.04 -0.75
N LEU A 239 11.16 -14.25 -0.48
CA LEU A 239 12.43 -14.77 -1.00
C LEU A 239 12.35 -15.15 -2.48
N ALA A 240 11.16 -15.45 -3.01
CA ALA A 240 10.96 -15.75 -4.43
C ALA A 240 11.41 -14.58 -5.33
N GLU A 241 11.16 -13.33 -4.92
CA GLU A 241 11.59 -12.13 -5.68
C GLU A 241 13.12 -12.01 -5.76
N ILE A 242 13.84 -12.54 -4.77
CA ILE A 242 15.30 -12.43 -4.63
C ILE A 242 16.06 -13.47 -5.46
N LEU A 243 15.40 -14.57 -5.82
CA LEU A 243 15.98 -15.65 -6.63
C LEU A 243 16.10 -15.33 -8.13
N GLY A 244 15.82 -14.09 -8.54
CA GLY A 244 15.89 -13.67 -9.94
C GLY A 244 14.56 -13.74 -10.67
N GLY A 245 13.47 -13.40 -9.97
CA GLY A 245 12.17 -13.06 -10.53
C GLY A 245 11.11 -14.16 -10.50
N SER A 246 9.84 -13.73 -10.46
CA SER A 246 8.68 -14.61 -10.33
C SER A 246 8.37 -15.31 -11.65
N GLN A 247 8.11 -16.62 -11.63
CA GLN A 247 7.59 -17.34 -12.82
C GLN A 247 6.10 -17.05 -13.08
N VAL A 248 5.42 -16.45 -12.11
CA VAL A 248 3.97 -16.17 -12.12
C VAL A 248 3.71 -14.67 -12.00
N ALA A 249 2.49 -14.24 -12.33
CA ALA A 249 2.08 -12.86 -12.17
C ALA A 249 2.10 -12.45 -10.69
N VAL A 250 2.55 -11.23 -10.40
CA VAL A 250 2.58 -10.65 -9.04
C VAL A 250 2.07 -9.22 -9.01
N LYS A 251 1.98 -8.63 -7.82
CA LYS A 251 1.61 -7.21 -7.61
C LYS A 251 0.31 -6.80 -8.34
N PRO A 252 -0.82 -7.49 -8.07
CA PRO A 252 -2.08 -7.20 -8.74
C PRO A 252 -2.64 -5.82 -8.43
N GLN A 253 -3.34 -5.27 -9.41
CA GLN A 253 -4.26 -4.14 -9.28
C GLN A 253 -5.61 -4.55 -9.90
N PRO A 254 -6.74 -4.40 -9.21
CA PRO A 254 -6.89 -4.01 -7.80
C PRO A 254 -6.06 -4.87 -6.84
N ALA A 255 -5.63 -4.28 -5.73
CA ALA A 255 -4.81 -4.97 -4.74
C ALA A 255 -5.56 -6.16 -4.13
N ILE A 256 -4.81 -7.12 -3.58
CA ILE A 256 -5.37 -8.34 -2.99
C ILE A 256 -6.35 -7.97 -1.86
N GLY A 257 -7.60 -8.43 -1.97
CA GLY A 257 -8.66 -8.16 -1.01
C GLY A 257 -9.18 -6.72 -1.01
N GLN A 258 -8.81 -5.89 -1.99
CA GLN A 258 -9.25 -4.50 -2.06
C GLN A 258 -10.78 -4.42 -2.13
N THR A 259 -11.36 -3.56 -1.29
CA THR A 259 -12.78 -3.23 -1.33
C THR A 259 -12.99 -1.86 -1.97
N ASP A 260 -14.25 -1.53 -2.27
CA ASP A 260 -14.64 -0.29 -2.95
C ASP A 260 -14.03 -0.08 -4.34
N VAL A 261 -13.74 -1.17 -5.04
CA VAL A 261 -13.21 -1.12 -6.41
C VAL A 261 -14.28 -0.59 -7.37
N PRO A 262 -13.96 0.36 -8.28
CA PRO A 262 -14.89 0.82 -9.30
C PRO A 262 -15.49 -0.35 -10.08
N ARG A 263 -16.75 -0.21 -10.51
CA ARG A 263 -17.44 -1.27 -11.26
C ARG A 263 -16.83 -1.61 -12.62
N ASP A 264 -15.95 -0.77 -13.15
CA ASP A 264 -15.23 -0.95 -14.41
C ASP A 264 -13.71 -0.85 -14.17
N PRO A 265 -13.14 -1.74 -13.34
CA PRO A 265 -11.73 -1.65 -12.99
C PRO A 265 -10.86 -2.03 -14.19
N ALA A 266 -9.68 -1.43 -14.29
CA ALA A 266 -8.60 -2.01 -15.08
C ALA A 266 -7.86 -3.02 -14.19
N LEU A 267 -7.81 -4.28 -14.62
CA LEU A 267 -6.96 -5.28 -13.98
C LEU A 267 -5.54 -5.11 -14.53
N SER A 268 -4.52 -5.05 -13.69
CA SER A 268 -3.11 -5.07 -14.10
C SER A 268 -2.24 -5.83 -13.11
N TRP A 269 -1.08 -6.29 -13.55
CA TRP A 269 -0.14 -7.05 -12.74
C TRP A 269 1.29 -6.78 -13.21
N THR A 270 2.26 -7.25 -12.44
CA THR A 270 3.64 -7.39 -12.90
C THR A 270 3.80 -8.80 -13.49
N PRO A 271 4.16 -8.94 -14.78
CA PRO A 271 4.44 -10.22 -15.40
C PRO A 271 5.51 -11.03 -14.69
N GLY A 272 5.42 -12.34 -14.80
CA GLY A 272 6.55 -13.20 -14.51
C GLY A 272 7.70 -13.01 -15.52
N ASP A 273 8.93 -13.29 -15.12
CA ASP A 273 10.15 -12.95 -15.88
C ASP A 273 10.25 -13.63 -17.25
N PHE A 274 9.62 -14.81 -17.40
CA PHE A 274 9.61 -15.58 -18.64
C PHE A 274 8.33 -15.40 -19.46
N ALA A 275 7.39 -14.57 -19.00
CA ALA A 275 6.11 -14.35 -19.63
C ALA A 275 6.26 -13.66 -21.00
N ALA A 276 5.77 -14.33 -22.04
CA ALA A 276 5.56 -13.74 -23.35
C ALA A 276 4.08 -13.39 -23.61
N ALA A 277 3.16 -14.01 -22.88
CA ALA A 277 1.73 -13.75 -22.94
C ALA A 277 1.02 -14.18 -21.64
N HIS A 278 -0.23 -13.76 -21.48
CA HIS A 278 -1.02 -13.97 -20.26
C HIS A 278 -2.40 -14.55 -20.59
N ASN A 279 -2.88 -15.49 -19.78
CA ASN A 279 -4.29 -15.90 -19.75
C ASN A 279 -4.92 -15.38 -18.46
N VAL A 280 -6.01 -14.61 -18.58
CA VAL A 280 -6.65 -13.96 -17.43
C VAL A 280 -8.02 -14.55 -17.18
N TYR A 281 -8.24 -14.98 -15.94
CA TYR A 281 -9.50 -15.57 -15.48
C TYR A 281 -10.14 -14.66 -14.44
N LEU A 282 -11.46 -14.46 -14.49
CA LEU A 282 -12.24 -13.65 -13.57
C LEU A 282 -13.63 -14.28 -13.39
N SER A 283 -14.06 -14.48 -12.15
CA SER A 283 -15.41 -14.94 -11.82
C SER A 283 -15.81 -14.52 -10.40
N ASP A 284 -17.10 -14.40 -10.12
CA ASP A 284 -17.62 -14.27 -8.75
C ASP A 284 -17.60 -15.61 -7.98
N ASN A 285 -17.21 -16.70 -8.66
CA ASN A 285 -17.03 -18.02 -8.10
C ASN A 285 -15.55 -18.44 -8.11
N TYR A 286 -14.98 -18.61 -6.92
CA TYR A 286 -13.59 -19.04 -6.71
C TYR A 286 -13.24 -20.32 -7.48
N THR A 287 -14.14 -21.31 -7.51
CA THR A 287 -13.86 -22.61 -8.13
C THR A 287 -13.71 -22.52 -9.65
N ASP A 288 -14.43 -21.59 -10.29
CA ASP A 288 -14.33 -21.39 -11.74
C ASP A 288 -12.96 -20.82 -12.11
N VAL A 289 -12.43 -19.90 -11.29
CA VAL A 289 -11.08 -19.35 -11.46
C VAL A 289 -10.02 -20.40 -11.15
N SER A 290 -10.14 -21.10 -10.02
CA SER A 290 -9.14 -22.09 -9.59
C SER A 290 -9.00 -23.28 -10.54
N SER A 291 -10.06 -23.62 -11.27
CA SER A 291 -10.05 -24.72 -12.24
C SER A 291 -9.72 -24.26 -13.67
N GLY A 292 -9.51 -22.96 -13.91
CA GLY A 292 -9.34 -22.42 -15.26
C GLY A 292 -10.56 -22.66 -16.16
N ALA A 293 -11.77 -22.55 -15.60
CA ALA A 293 -13.00 -22.85 -16.33
C ALA A 293 -13.16 -21.92 -17.56
N PRO A 294 -13.66 -22.43 -18.72
CA PRO A 294 -13.83 -21.60 -19.92
C PRO A 294 -14.75 -20.38 -19.74
N GLY A 295 -15.67 -20.43 -18.77
CA GLY A 295 -16.56 -19.30 -18.45
C GLY A 295 -15.89 -18.20 -17.64
N ALA A 296 -14.76 -18.48 -16.98
CA ALA A 296 -13.97 -17.50 -16.24
C ALA A 296 -12.89 -16.84 -17.10
N LEU A 297 -12.48 -17.45 -18.23
CA LEU A 297 -11.45 -16.91 -19.10
C LEU A 297 -11.94 -15.62 -19.80
N ILE A 298 -11.41 -14.48 -19.41
CA ILE A 298 -11.78 -13.16 -19.96
C ILE A 298 -10.81 -12.65 -21.02
N ALA A 299 -9.57 -13.13 -20.99
CA ALA A 299 -8.55 -12.82 -21.99
C ALA A 299 -7.58 -14.00 -22.14
N GLU A 300 -7.18 -14.30 -23.37
CA GLU A 300 -6.31 -15.42 -23.70
C GLU A 300 -5.13 -14.91 -24.52
N ARG A 301 -3.91 -15.30 -24.13
CA ARG A 301 -2.65 -14.99 -24.82
C ARG A 301 -2.45 -13.50 -25.12
N ILE A 302 -2.87 -12.61 -24.22
CA ILE A 302 -2.60 -11.18 -24.35
C ILE A 302 -1.14 -10.87 -23.97
N THR A 303 -0.52 -9.89 -24.60
CA THR A 303 0.87 -9.48 -24.30
C THR A 303 0.95 -8.32 -23.32
N GLU A 304 -0.14 -7.57 -23.17
CA GLU A 304 -0.21 -6.45 -22.26
C GLU A 304 -0.50 -6.96 -20.84
N PRO A 305 0.20 -6.45 -19.81
CA PRO A 305 0.02 -6.89 -18.43
C PRO A 305 -1.20 -6.23 -17.76
N HIS A 306 -2.24 -5.97 -18.55
CA HIS A 306 -3.49 -5.38 -18.11
C HIS A 306 -4.67 -5.76 -19.00
N VAL A 307 -5.86 -5.81 -18.42
CA VAL A 307 -7.11 -6.05 -19.13
C VAL A 307 -8.29 -5.36 -18.43
N ALA A 308 -9.23 -4.83 -19.21
CA ALA A 308 -10.50 -4.33 -18.68
C ALA A 308 -11.59 -5.40 -18.85
N PRO A 309 -12.16 -5.96 -17.76
CA PRO A 309 -13.20 -6.99 -17.82
C PRO A 309 -14.57 -6.43 -18.19
N GLY A 310 -14.71 -5.10 -18.33
CA GLY A 310 -15.98 -4.42 -18.51
C GLY A 310 -16.70 -4.15 -17.18
N ARG A 311 -18.02 -3.93 -17.26
CA ARG A 311 -18.82 -3.58 -16.07
C ARG A 311 -19.16 -4.81 -15.24
N LEU A 312 -18.74 -4.77 -13.98
CA LEU A 312 -19.00 -5.75 -12.94
C LEU A 312 -20.25 -5.37 -12.12
N ALA A 313 -20.77 -6.35 -11.36
CA ALA A 313 -21.89 -6.16 -10.45
C ALA A 313 -21.45 -5.48 -9.15
N TYR A 314 -22.30 -4.60 -8.60
CA TYR A 314 -22.06 -3.96 -7.31
C TYR A 314 -22.03 -4.97 -6.17
N GLU A 315 -21.32 -4.65 -5.08
CA GLU A 315 -21.25 -5.45 -3.84
C GLU A 315 -20.81 -6.91 -4.05
N THR A 316 -20.21 -7.19 -5.20
CA THR A 316 -19.84 -8.54 -5.61
C THR A 316 -18.33 -8.69 -5.46
N THR A 317 -17.92 -9.73 -4.75
CA THR A 317 -16.52 -10.15 -4.67
C THR A 317 -16.19 -10.99 -5.89
N TYR A 318 -15.20 -10.55 -6.66
CA TYR A 318 -14.65 -11.31 -7.77
C TYR A 318 -13.30 -11.91 -7.39
N TYR A 319 -13.07 -13.12 -7.87
CA TYR A 319 -11.80 -13.81 -7.84
C TYR A 319 -11.17 -13.75 -9.23
N TRP A 320 -9.86 -13.64 -9.31
CA TRP A 320 -9.16 -13.62 -10.58
C TRP A 320 -7.75 -14.18 -10.46
N ARG A 321 -7.22 -14.62 -11.58
CA ARG A 321 -5.88 -15.22 -11.70
C ARG A 321 -5.31 -14.89 -13.06
N VAL A 322 -3.99 -14.77 -13.14
CA VAL A 322 -3.25 -14.66 -14.38
C VAL A 322 -2.30 -15.83 -14.51
N ASP A 323 -2.50 -16.64 -15.54
CA ASP A 323 -1.55 -17.70 -15.89
C ASP A 323 -0.53 -17.13 -16.89
N GLU A 324 0.75 -17.23 -16.54
CA GLU A 324 1.85 -16.73 -17.35
C GLU A 324 2.25 -17.74 -18.41
N VAL A 325 2.51 -17.26 -19.63
CA VAL A 325 2.81 -18.13 -20.76
C VAL A 325 4.11 -17.77 -21.43
N ASN A 326 5.04 -18.73 -21.45
CA ASN A 326 6.36 -18.55 -22.04
C ASN A 326 6.32 -18.38 -23.56
N ALA A 327 7.43 -17.86 -24.09
CA ALA A 327 7.69 -17.77 -25.51
C ALA A 327 7.81 -19.17 -26.16
N ALA A 328 7.86 -19.19 -27.49
CA ALA A 328 8.19 -20.41 -28.25
C ALA A 328 9.58 -20.96 -27.85
N PRO A 329 9.80 -22.29 -27.91
CA PRO A 329 8.96 -23.30 -28.56
C PRO A 329 8.00 -24.06 -27.65
N ASP A 330 8.15 -24.00 -26.34
CA ASP A 330 7.43 -24.85 -25.37
C ASP A 330 6.08 -24.26 -24.96
N TYR A 331 5.94 -22.92 -24.98
CA TYR A 331 4.72 -22.22 -24.56
C TYR A 331 4.20 -22.68 -23.19
N THR A 332 5.13 -23.01 -22.29
CA THR A 332 4.85 -23.48 -20.94
C THR A 332 3.96 -22.47 -20.22
N ILE A 333 2.93 -22.98 -19.54
CA ILE A 333 1.98 -22.17 -18.79
C ILE A 333 2.29 -22.35 -17.30
N PHE A 334 2.53 -21.24 -16.61
CA PHE A 334 2.67 -21.17 -15.17
C PHE A 334 1.37 -20.64 -14.58
N GLU A 335 0.69 -21.47 -13.80
CA GLU A 335 -0.56 -21.12 -13.14
C GLU A 335 -0.30 -20.09 -12.03
N GLY A 336 -1.02 -18.97 -12.06
CA GLY A 336 -0.78 -17.87 -11.12
C GLY A 336 -1.48 -18.02 -9.77
N ASN A 337 -1.21 -17.08 -8.88
CA ASN A 337 -1.95 -16.95 -7.62
C ASN A 337 -3.38 -16.44 -7.88
N ILE A 338 -4.34 -16.90 -7.05
CA ILE A 338 -5.72 -16.42 -7.09
C ILE A 338 -5.84 -15.20 -6.17
N TRP A 339 -6.25 -14.08 -6.74
CA TRP A 339 -6.51 -12.83 -6.05
C TRP A 339 -8.00 -12.54 -5.99
N SER A 340 -8.40 -11.60 -5.14
CA SER A 340 -9.79 -11.15 -5.06
C SER A 340 -9.90 -9.66 -4.82
N PHE A 341 -11.04 -9.09 -5.18
CA PHE A 341 -11.46 -7.74 -4.82
C PHE A 341 -12.98 -7.66 -4.74
N THR A 342 -13.49 -6.66 -4.01
CA THR A 342 -14.93 -6.40 -3.89
C THR A 342 -15.29 -5.11 -4.59
N VAL A 343 -16.22 -5.22 -5.55
CA VAL A 343 -16.76 -4.07 -6.26
C VAL A 343 -17.57 -3.21 -5.30
N GLU A 344 -17.43 -1.91 -5.48
CA GLU A 344 -18.14 -0.86 -4.76
C GLU A 344 -19.63 -1.12 -4.51
N PRO A 345 -20.19 -0.65 -3.38
CA PRO A 345 -21.62 -0.71 -3.15
C PRO A 345 -22.38 0.27 -4.04
N PHE A 346 -23.66 -0.03 -4.28
CA PHE A 346 -24.51 0.89 -5.06
C PHE A 346 -24.76 2.19 -4.30
N VAL A 347 -24.94 2.09 -2.98
CA VAL A 347 -25.21 3.20 -2.04
C VAL A 347 -24.22 3.21 -0.88
N TYR A 348 -24.04 4.38 -0.28
CA TYR A 348 -23.10 4.58 0.83
C TYR A 348 -23.81 5.22 2.03
N PRO A 349 -23.39 4.90 3.27
CA PRO A 349 -23.83 5.63 4.44
C PRO A 349 -23.26 7.06 4.44
N ILE A 350 -24.10 8.02 4.79
CA ILE A 350 -23.65 9.40 5.06
C ILE A 350 -22.97 9.42 6.42
N SER A 351 -21.76 9.97 6.46
CA SER A 351 -20.99 10.17 7.70
C SER A 351 -21.05 11.62 8.17
N GLY A 352 -20.67 11.87 9.43
CA GLY A 352 -20.63 13.23 9.97
C GLY A 352 -22.01 13.90 10.12
N VAL A 353 -23.08 13.11 10.24
CA VAL A 353 -24.44 13.62 10.43
C VAL A 353 -24.54 14.33 11.78
N ILE A 354 -25.10 15.53 11.79
CA ILE A 354 -25.36 16.30 13.02
C ILE A 354 -26.82 16.13 13.40
N ALA A 355 -27.09 15.58 14.58
CA ALA A 355 -28.44 15.42 15.11
C ALA A 355 -28.77 16.52 16.15
N THR A 356 -29.95 17.13 16.02
CA THR A 356 -30.48 18.13 16.96
C THR A 356 -31.95 17.86 17.25
N SER A 357 -32.43 18.22 18.44
CA SER A 357 -33.81 17.97 18.87
C SER A 357 -34.48 19.25 19.35
N SER A 358 -35.79 19.40 19.10
CA SER A 358 -36.61 20.48 19.67
C SER A 358 -36.94 20.28 21.14
N ALA A 359 -36.79 19.05 21.64
CA ALA A 359 -37.04 18.63 23.01
C ALA A 359 -35.76 18.41 23.80
N ALA A 360 -35.79 18.74 25.10
CA ALA A 360 -34.69 18.50 26.01
C ALA A 360 -34.55 17.02 26.38
N SER A 361 -33.33 16.58 26.62
CA SER A 361 -32.98 15.23 27.10
C SER A 361 -31.96 15.31 28.25
N ASN A 362 -31.70 14.17 28.88
CA ASN A 362 -30.60 14.06 29.84
C ASN A 362 -29.24 14.15 29.11
N ALA A 363 -28.19 14.55 29.84
CA ALA A 363 -26.87 14.80 29.27
C ALA A 363 -26.21 13.57 28.59
N ALA A 364 -26.62 12.35 28.93
CA ALA A 364 -26.13 11.11 28.34
C ALA A 364 -27.09 10.50 27.30
N GLU A 365 -28.25 11.12 27.08
CA GLU A 365 -29.32 10.61 26.22
C GLU A 365 -29.64 11.65 25.13
N GLY A 366 -28.60 12.29 24.59
CA GLY A 366 -28.68 13.37 23.60
C GLY A 366 -29.05 12.88 22.20
N PRO A 367 -29.57 13.77 21.32
CA PRO A 367 -29.91 13.40 19.94
C PRO A 367 -28.71 12.89 19.14
N GLU A 368 -27.49 13.28 19.49
CA GLU A 368 -26.24 12.80 18.89
C GLU A 368 -26.07 11.27 18.98
N ASN A 369 -26.67 10.62 19.98
CA ASN A 369 -26.65 9.16 20.11
C ASN A 369 -27.34 8.47 18.92
N THR A 370 -28.20 9.18 18.18
CA THR A 370 -28.90 8.60 17.03
C THR A 370 -28.07 8.50 15.76
N VAL A 371 -26.83 9.01 15.74
CA VAL A 371 -25.98 9.07 14.53
C VAL A 371 -24.49 8.81 14.80
N ASN A 372 -24.12 8.58 16.06
CA ASN A 372 -22.72 8.42 16.47
C ASN A 372 -22.32 6.95 16.63
N GLY A 373 -23.23 6.00 16.37
CA GLY A 373 -23.01 4.57 16.52
C GLY A 373 -22.97 4.10 17.97
N SER A 374 -23.41 4.90 18.94
CA SER A 374 -23.47 4.46 20.34
C SER A 374 -24.36 3.23 20.45
N GLY A 375 -23.90 2.23 21.21
CA GLY A 375 -24.64 0.97 21.36
C GLY A 375 -24.60 0.01 20.17
N LEU A 376 -24.09 0.39 18.99
CA LEU A 376 -23.90 -0.54 17.87
C LEU A 376 -22.64 -1.41 18.07
N ASN A 377 -22.77 -2.71 17.78
CA ASN A 377 -21.65 -3.64 17.73
C ASN A 377 -21.18 -3.91 16.28
N ALA A 378 -20.15 -4.74 16.11
CA ALA A 378 -19.59 -5.08 14.80
C ALA A 378 -20.55 -5.85 13.87
N ASN A 379 -21.66 -6.39 14.40
CA ASN A 379 -22.71 -7.07 13.63
C ASN A 379 -23.89 -6.15 13.31
N ASP A 380 -23.77 -4.85 13.55
CA ASP A 380 -24.84 -3.86 13.36
C ASP A 380 -26.07 -4.07 14.28
N GLU A 381 -25.82 -4.63 15.47
CA GLU A 381 -26.82 -4.83 16.50
C GLU A 381 -26.69 -3.77 17.60
N HIS A 382 -27.82 -3.15 17.97
CA HIS A 382 -27.88 -2.10 18.98
C HIS A 382 -28.11 -2.66 20.39
N SER A 383 -27.44 -2.06 21.37
CA SER A 383 -27.54 -2.36 22.80
C SER A 383 -28.94 -2.06 23.40
N THR A 384 -29.13 -2.43 24.66
CA THR A 384 -30.31 -2.07 25.47
C THR A 384 -29.99 -1.03 26.55
N VAL A 385 -28.84 -0.36 26.48
CA VAL A 385 -28.37 0.59 27.51
C VAL A 385 -28.94 1.98 27.23
N ALA A 386 -29.66 2.56 28.20
CA ALA A 386 -30.35 3.85 28.02
C ALA A 386 -29.43 4.98 27.50
N ALA A 387 -28.20 5.08 28.02
CA ALA A 387 -27.22 6.09 27.63
C ALA A 387 -26.68 5.94 26.19
N ASP A 388 -26.97 4.84 25.51
CA ASP A 388 -26.63 4.66 24.08
C ASP A 388 -27.69 5.24 23.15
N MET A 389 -28.81 5.74 23.67
CA MET A 389 -29.97 6.15 22.88
C MET A 389 -30.35 7.60 23.19
N TRP A 390 -31.13 8.21 22.30
CA TRP A 390 -31.79 9.48 22.59
C TRP A 390 -33.12 9.24 23.30
N LEU A 391 -33.39 10.02 24.36
CA LEU A 391 -34.66 10.02 25.07
C LEU A 391 -35.03 11.43 25.54
N THR A 392 -36.23 11.87 25.20
CA THR A 392 -36.76 13.16 25.66
C THR A 392 -37.17 13.13 27.14
N LEU A 393 -37.06 14.28 27.81
CA LEU A 393 -37.66 14.48 29.13
C LEU A 393 -39.20 14.33 29.05
N PRO A 394 -39.89 14.00 30.16
CA PRO A 394 -41.35 13.90 30.17
C PRO A 394 -42.06 15.22 29.81
N GLY A 395 -43.21 15.11 29.13
CA GLY A 395 -44.15 16.22 28.94
C GLY A 395 -43.75 17.25 27.88
N GLN A 396 -42.86 16.87 26.94
CA GLN A 396 -42.51 17.70 25.79
C GLN A 396 -43.61 17.61 24.72
N GLU A 397 -43.98 18.75 24.12
CA GLU A 397 -44.98 18.82 23.04
C GLU A 397 -44.32 19.24 21.73
N GLY A 398 -44.83 18.76 20.59
CA GLY A 398 -44.29 19.12 19.27
C GLY A 398 -42.84 18.66 19.06
N VAL A 399 -42.51 17.46 19.55
CA VAL A 399 -41.16 16.91 19.50
C VAL A 399 -40.74 16.64 18.05
N SER A 400 -39.56 17.12 17.69
CA SER A 400 -38.92 16.81 16.40
C SER A 400 -37.43 16.59 16.60
N ILE A 401 -36.86 15.65 15.85
CA ILE A 401 -35.41 15.47 15.71
C ILE A 401 -35.01 15.77 14.26
N GLN A 402 -33.92 16.51 14.09
CA GLN A 402 -33.40 16.98 12.81
C GLN A 402 -31.97 16.48 12.62
N TYR A 403 -31.68 16.07 11.39
CA TYR A 403 -30.40 15.60 10.91
C TYR A 403 -29.88 16.57 9.85
N GLU A 404 -28.66 17.06 10.01
CA GLU A 404 -27.95 17.90 9.05
C GLU A 404 -26.75 17.13 8.46
N PHE A 405 -26.58 17.24 7.14
CA PHE A 405 -25.45 16.73 6.40
C PHE A 405 -24.51 17.87 5.97
N ASP A 406 -23.29 17.52 5.58
CA ASP A 406 -22.27 18.46 5.11
C ASP A 406 -22.61 19.09 3.74
N ARG A 407 -23.42 18.39 2.93
CA ARG A 407 -23.88 18.84 1.62
C ARG A 407 -25.26 18.28 1.27
N VAL A 408 -25.77 18.64 0.10
CA VAL A 408 -26.98 18.03 -0.46
C VAL A 408 -26.62 16.66 -1.03
N TYR A 409 -27.33 15.62 -0.57
CA TYR A 409 -27.19 14.24 -1.06
C TYR A 409 -28.44 13.80 -1.80
N LYS A 410 -28.29 12.86 -2.76
CA LYS A 410 -29.40 12.07 -3.29
C LYS A 410 -29.72 10.93 -2.33
N LEU A 411 -30.67 11.14 -1.42
CA LEU A 411 -31.00 10.18 -0.38
C LEU A 411 -31.68 8.94 -0.96
N HIS A 412 -31.23 7.75 -0.55
CA HIS A 412 -31.79 6.46 -0.96
C HIS A 412 -32.73 5.91 0.11
N GLU A 413 -32.19 5.63 1.30
CA GLU A 413 -32.91 5.00 2.40
C GLU A 413 -32.46 5.59 3.74
N MET A 414 -33.34 5.53 4.74
CA MET A 414 -33.00 5.72 6.14
C MET A 414 -33.32 4.44 6.91
N LEU A 415 -32.28 3.77 7.41
CA LEU A 415 -32.40 2.63 8.31
C LEU A 415 -32.63 3.16 9.72
N VAL A 416 -33.55 2.54 10.47
CA VAL A 416 -33.93 3.00 11.81
C VAL A 416 -33.84 1.86 12.83
N TRP A 417 -33.08 2.11 13.89
CA TRP A 417 -33.13 1.41 15.16
C TRP A 417 -33.96 2.26 16.13
N ASN A 418 -35.13 1.76 16.50
CA ASN A 418 -36.00 2.44 17.44
C ASN A 418 -35.51 2.26 18.89
N TYR A 419 -36.03 3.04 19.84
CA TYR A 419 -35.64 2.95 21.25
C TYR A 419 -35.70 1.50 21.77
N ASN A 420 -34.60 0.99 22.33
CA ASN A 420 -34.39 -0.44 22.55
C ASN A 420 -34.03 -0.80 24.01
N GLU A 421 -34.34 0.07 24.98
CA GLU A 421 -34.11 -0.25 26.38
C GLU A 421 -34.87 -1.53 26.80
N GLN A 422 -34.37 -2.25 27.80
CA GLN A 422 -34.93 -3.54 28.27
C GLN A 422 -36.42 -3.49 28.65
N PHE A 423 -36.96 -2.30 28.97
CA PHE A 423 -38.37 -2.09 29.33
C PHE A 423 -39.21 -1.55 28.18
N GLU A 424 -38.66 -1.41 26.97
CA GLU A 424 -39.36 -0.83 25.82
C GLU A 424 -40.70 -1.53 25.58
N LEU A 425 -40.76 -2.87 25.64
CA LEU A 425 -41.99 -3.64 25.41
C LEU A 425 -43.11 -3.36 26.44
N VAL A 426 -42.76 -2.78 27.59
CA VAL A 426 -43.70 -2.41 28.66
C VAL A 426 -44.03 -0.91 28.63
N LEU A 427 -43.01 -0.05 28.49
CA LEU A 427 -43.14 1.40 28.60
C LEU A 427 -43.49 2.08 27.27
N GLY A 428 -42.92 1.62 26.16
CA GLY A 428 -43.23 2.10 24.82
C GLY A 428 -42.70 3.51 24.54
N PHE A 429 -41.45 3.81 24.88
CA PHE A 429 -40.86 5.12 24.60
C PHE A 429 -40.44 5.28 23.14
N GLY A 430 -40.25 4.17 22.41
CA GLY A 430 -39.98 4.22 20.98
C GLY A 430 -41.03 5.01 20.21
N ILE A 431 -40.56 5.83 19.27
CA ILE A 431 -41.41 6.57 18.33
C ILE A 431 -42.23 5.57 17.52
N LYS A 432 -43.53 5.84 17.34
CA LYS A 432 -44.42 4.99 16.52
C LYS A 432 -44.76 5.70 15.22
N ASP A 433 -45.62 6.71 15.26
CA ASP A 433 -46.01 7.44 14.06
C ASP A 433 -45.14 8.70 13.94
N VAL A 434 -44.55 8.93 12.77
CA VAL A 434 -43.64 10.06 12.50
C VAL A 434 -43.93 10.68 11.14
N THR A 435 -43.84 12.00 11.06
CA THR A 435 -43.82 12.73 9.80
C THR A 435 -42.37 12.95 9.38
N VAL A 436 -42.00 12.49 8.20
CA VAL A 436 -40.67 12.67 7.62
C VAL A 436 -40.69 13.84 6.66
N GLU A 437 -39.80 14.80 6.86
CA GLU A 437 -39.63 15.98 6.03
C GLU A 437 -38.17 16.14 5.64
N TYR A 438 -37.90 16.80 4.51
CA TYR A 438 -36.55 17.08 4.06
C TYR A 438 -36.42 18.50 3.52
N SER A 439 -35.18 19.00 3.48
CA SER A 439 -34.86 20.33 2.99
C SER A 439 -33.43 20.38 2.43
N GLN A 440 -33.19 21.27 1.47
CA GLN A 440 -31.85 21.57 0.96
C GLN A 440 -31.16 22.73 1.70
N ASP A 441 -31.94 23.64 2.29
CA ASP A 441 -31.47 24.88 2.89
C ASP A 441 -31.78 25.02 4.39
N GLY A 442 -32.58 24.11 4.94
CA GLY A 442 -33.01 24.10 6.33
C GLY A 442 -34.18 25.05 6.63
N THR A 443 -34.66 25.79 5.63
CA THR A 443 -35.77 26.75 5.76
C THR A 443 -37.02 26.29 5.02
N ASP A 444 -36.88 25.79 3.80
CA ASP A 444 -37.98 25.31 2.98
C ASP A 444 -38.08 23.79 3.12
N TRP A 445 -39.13 23.34 3.82
CA TRP A 445 -39.35 21.94 4.16
C TRP A 445 -40.41 21.29 3.26
N VAL A 446 -40.09 20.10 2.75
CA VAL A 446 -40.99 19.28 1.96
C VAL A 446 -41.33 18.01 2.74
N MET A 447 -42.62 17.70 2.85
CA MET A 447 -43.08 16.46 3.47
C MET A 447 -42.84 15.29 2.52
N LEU A 448 -42.07 14.29 2.98
CA LEU A 448 -41.90 13.01 2.29
C LEU A 448 -43.12 12.10 2.52
N GLY A 449 -43.58 12.03 3.77
CA GLY A 449 -44.75 11.25 4.15
C GLY A 449 -44.85 10.99 5.65
N GLU A 450 -45.91 10.30 6.05
CA GLU A 450 -46.07 9.76 7.40
C GLU A 450 -45.69 8.29 7.42
N MET A 451 -44.94 7.88 8.45
CA MET A 451 -44.39 6.53 8.57
C MET A 451 -44.67 5.97 9.97
N GLU A 452 -44.93 4.67 10.04
CA GLU A 452 -44.97 3.94 11.31
C GLU A 452 -43.61 3.23 11.50
N LEU A 453 -42.87 3.60 12.54
CA LEU A 453 -41.61 2.98 12.91
C LEU A 453 -41.88 1.73 13.77
N ALA A 454 -41.28 0.61 13.38
CA ALA A 454 -41.39 -0.62 14.14
C ALA A 454 -40.81 -0.45 15.55
N ARG A 455 -41.45 -1.08 16.54
CA ARG A 455 -41.01 -1.01 17.93
C ARG A 455 -39.64 -1.68 18.12
N GLY A 456 -38.83 -1.17 19.05
CA GLY A 456 -37.60 -1.82 19.47
C GLY A 456 -37.85 -3.21 20.08
N THR A 457 -36.86 -4.09 20.01
CA THR A 457 -37.01 -5.50 20.41
C THR A 457 -36.71 -5.76 21.88
N ALA A 458 -36.12 -4.79 22.58
CA ALA A 458 -35.60 -4.89 23.94
C ALA A 458 -34.54 -6.01 24.09
N ARG A 459 -33.68 -6.17 23.08
CA ARG A 459 -32.60 -7.16 23.05
C ARG A 459 -31.31 -6.54 22.53
N ALA A 460 -30.17 -7.01 23.03
CA ALA A 460 -28.86 -6.55 22.59
C ALA A 460 -28.46 -7.03 21.17
N THR A 461 -29.29 -7.89 20.56
CA THR A 461 -29.14 -8.40 19.18
C THR A 461 -30.08 -7.66 18.22
N TYR A 462 -30.38 -6.39 18.48
CA TYR A 462 -31.40 -5.63 17.75
C TYR A 462 -30.81 -4.97 16.51
N THR A 463 -31.15 -5.47 15.32
CA THR A 463 -30.80 -4.82 14.04
C THR A 463 -31.90 -3.85 13.60
N ALA A 464 -31.60 -2.95 12.65
CA ALA A 464 -32.60 -2.05 12.07
C ALA A 464 -33.77 -2.89 11.56
N ASN A 465 -34.98 -2.51 11.99
CA ASN A 465 -36.21 -3.22 11.64
C ASN A 465 -37.22 -2.31 10.91
N THR A 466 -36.84 -1.07 10.64
CA THR A 466 -37.57 -0.16 9.76
C THR A 466 -36.61 0.42 8.74
N THR A 467 -37.01 0.38 7.47
CA THR A 467 -36.34 1.06 6.36
C THR A 467 -37.32 2.05 5.78
N VAL A 468 -36.93 3.31 5.72
CA VAL A 468 -37.69 4.40 5.10
C VAL A 468 -37.10 4.67 3.72
N ASP A 469 -37.90 4.49 2.67
CA ASP A 469 -37.54 4.86 1.31
C ASP A 469 -37.55 6.39 1.15
N MET A 470 -36.38 6.96 0.84
CA MET A 470 -36.20 8.40 0.66
C MET A 470 -36.46 8.85 -0.77
N GLN A 471 -36.86 7.95 -1.68
CA GLN A 471 -37.33 8.24 -3.03
C GLN A 471 -36.34 9.01 -3.91
N GLY A 472 -35.04 8.97 -3.60
CA GLY A 472 -34.03 9.69 -4.37
C GLY A 472 -34.07 11.21 -4.20
N VAL A 473 -34.69 11.74 -3.14
CA VAL A 473 -34.80 13.20 -2.94
C VAL A 473 -33.44 13.84 -2.68
N ALA A 474 -33.25 15.08 -3.15
CA ALA A 474 -32.12 15.90 -2.76
C ALA A 474 -32.37 16.61 -1.44
N ALA A 475 -31.54 16.31 -0.45
CA ALA A 475 -31.63 16.90 0.86
C ALA A 475 -30.26 17.10 1.51
N ARG A 476 -30.13 18.21 2.23
CA ARG A 476 -29.07 18.43 3.23
C ARG A 476 -29.60 18.24 4.66
N PHE A 477 -30.91 18.35 4.83
CA PHE A 477 -31.56 18.22 6.12
C PHE A 477 -32.71 17.22 6.05
N VAL A 478 -32.87 16.41 7.09
CA VAL A 478 -34.04 15.55 7.31
C VAL A 478 -34.60 15.85 8.69
N ARG A 479 -35.93 15.97 8.82
CA ARG A 479 -36.61 16.16 10.10
C ARG A 479 -37.66 15.09 10.30
N LEU A 480 -37.67 14.55 11.50
CA LEU A 480 -38.65 13.60 12.01
C LEU A 480 -39.52 14.31 13.04
N THR A 481 -40.75 14.66 12.65
CA THR A 481 -41.74 15.25 13.55
C THR A 481 -42.56 14.13 14.18
N VAL A 482 -42.49 13.99 15.50
CA VAL A 482 -43.07 12.85 16.22
C VAL A 482 -44.57 13.03 16.42
N ASN A 483 -45.36 12.11 15.88
CA ASN A 483 -46.82 12.13 16.00
C ASN A 483 -47.31 11.26 17.17
N SER A 484 -46.64 10.12 17.45
CA SER A 484 -47.00 9.22 18.54
C SER A 484 -45.82 8.32 19.00
N SER A 485 -46.01 7.63 20.13
CA SER A 485 -45.11 6.60 20.67
C SER A 485 -45.84 5.26 20.80
N TRP A 486 -45.10 4.15 20.96
CA TRP A 486 -45.70 2.84 21.23
C TRP A 486 -46.39 2.75 22.60
N GLY A 487 -46.04 3.64 23.52
CA GLY A 487 -46.63 3.83 24.84
C GLY A 487 -47.39 5.15 24.97
N GLY A 488 -47.86 5.44 26.19
CA GLY A 488 -48.69 6.62 26.49
C GLY A 488 -48.11 7.58 27.52
N LEU A 489 -46.80 7.52 27.75
CA LEU A 489 -46.13 8.25 28.85
C LEU A 489 -45.63 9.66 28.45
N GLY A 490 -45.80 10.08 27.20
CA GLY A 490 -45.41 11.41 26.74
C GLY A 490 -43.89 11.63 26.73
N GLN A 491 -43.15 10.57 26.41
CA GLN A 491 -41.71 10.56 26.14
C GLN A 491 -41.48 9.80 24.84
N TYR A 492 -40.43 10.22 24.14
CA TYR A 492 -40.05 9.73 22.83
C TYR A 492 -38.56 9.48 22.81
N GLY A 493 -38.18 8.31 22.29
CA GLY A 493 -36.79 7.93 22.13
C GLY A 493 -36.51 7.26 20.81
N LEU A 494 -35.23 7.23 20.44
CA LEU A 494 -34.70 6.62 19.23
C LEU A 494 -33.29 6.12 19.51
N SER A 495 -32.90 5.00 18.92
CA SER A 495 -31.57 4.43 19.15
C SER A 495 -30.57 4.95 18.14
N GLU A 496 -30.78 4.66 16.85
CA GLU A 496 -29.86 5.03 15.77
C GLU A 496 -30.64 5.22 14.46
N VAL A 497 -30.18 6.13 13.60
CA VAL A 497 -30.58 6.23 12.20
C VAL A 497 -29.37 6.25 11.31
N ARG A 498 -29.45 5.54 10.18
CA ARG A 498 -28.41 5.56 9.15
C ARG A 498 -29.01 5.98 7.82
N PHE A 499 -28.54 7.09 7.29
CA PHE A 499 -28.92 7.57 5.96
C PHE A 499 -27.99 6.97 4.91
N LEU A 500 -28.57 6.29 3.92
CA LEU A 500 -27.88 5.80 2.73
C LEU A 500 -28.16 6.75 1.56
N HIS A 501 -27.15 6.99 0.73
CA HIS A 501 -27.28 7.85 -0.44
C HIS A 501 -26.74 7.19 -1.70
N ILE A 502 -27.30 7.59 -2.85
CA ILE A 502 -26.73 7.28 -4.16
C ILE A 502 -25.62 8.31 -4.41
N PRO A 503 -24.38 7.90 -4.73
CA PRO A 503 -23.32 8.84 -5.12
C PRO A 503 -23.66 9.50 -6.46
N ALA A 504 -24.31 10.67 -6.41
CA ALA A 504 -24.68 11.43 -7.60
C ALA A 504 -23.59 12.42 -8.04
N ASN A 505 -22.70 12.79 -7.12
CA ASN A 505 -21.59 13.72 -7.32
C ASN A 505 -20.32 12.98 -7.76
N PRO A 506 -19.39 13.66 -8.45
CA PRO A 506 -18.09 13.09 -8.79
C PRO A 506 -17.21 13.02 -7.55
N ARG A 507 -16.34 12.01 -7.48
CA ARG A 507 -15.48 11.71 -6.33
C ARG A 507 -14.15 11.11 -6.76
N ASP A 508 -13.25 10.88 -5.80
CA ASP A 508 -11.94 10.22 -6.01
C ASP A 508 -11.13 10.83 -7.18
N PRO A 509 -10.78 12.13 -7.13
CA PRO A 509 -10.07 12.81 -8.21
C PRO A 509 -8.64 12.31 -8.39
N GLN A 510 -8.15 12.37 -9.63
CA GLN A 510 -6.75 12.26 -10.00
C GLN A 510 -6.38 13.48 -10.88
N PRO A 511 -5.28 14.19 -10.60
CA PRO A 511 -4.48 14.10 -9.38
C PRO A 511 -5.34 14.27 -8.11
N ALA A 512 -4.94 13.62 -7.03
CA ALA A 512 -5.64 13.73 -5.76
C ALA A 512 -5.67 15.19 -5.28
N HIS A 513 -6.69 15.54 -4.47
CA HIS A 513 -6.80 16.90 -3.92
C HIS A 513 -5.52 17.29 -3.17
N GLY A 514 -4.91 18.39 -3.58
CA GLY A 514 -3.70 18.95 -2.99
C GLY A 514 -2.38 18.35 -3.52
N THR A 515 -2.41 17.46 -4.52
CA THR A 515 -1.17 16.91 -5.11
C THR A 515 -0.27 18.01 -5.65
N THR A 516 1.03 17.94 -5.36
CA THR A 516 2.07 18.83 -5.90
C THR A 516 2.88 18.12 -6.98
N ASP A 517 3.73 18.86 -7.69
CA ASP A 517 4.65 18.33 -8.71
C ASP A 517 3.97 17.55 -9.83
N VAL A 518 2.74 17.94 -10.16
CA VAL A 518 1.98 17.38 -11.28
C VAL A 518 2.58 17.82 -12.61
N ASP A 519 2.81 16.89 -13.53
CA ASP A 519 3.21 17.24 -14.90
C ASP A 519 2.12 18.11 -15.54
N PRO A 520 2.44 19.28 -16.14
CA PRO A 520 1.46 20.06 -16.89
C PRO A 520 0.71 19.31 -18.02
N ALA A 521 1.19 18.14 -18.45
CA ALA A 521 0.50 17.24 -19.39
C ALA A 521 -0.41 16.21 -18.71
N ALA A 522 -0.56 16.25 -17.38
CA ALA A 522 -1.37 15.30 -16.65
C ALA A 522 -2.86 15.36 -17.05
N THR A 523 -3.46 14.17 -17.16
CA THR A 523 -4.89 14.00 -17.36
C THR A 523 -5.60 14.08 -16.01
N LEU A 524 -6.65 14.88 -15.93
CA LEU A 524 -7.59 14.85 -14.82
C LEU A 524 -8.52 13.65 -14.99
N SER A 525 -8.77 12.88 -13.94
CA SER A 525 -9.81 11.85 -13.94
C SER A 525 -10.53 11.81 -12.61
N TRP A 526 -11.73 11.23 -12.59
CA TRP A 526 -12.56 11.13 -11.38
C TRP A 526 -13.45 9.90 -11.49
N ARG A 527 -14.02 9.52 -10.35
CA ARG A 527 -15.09 8.53 -10.29
C ARG A 527 -16.43 9.22 -10.49
N PRO A 528 -17.23 8.80 -11.48
CA PRO A 528 -18.43 9.53 -11.83
C PRO A 528 -19.57 9.30 -10.84
N GLY A 529 -20.50 10.25 -10.82
CA GLY A 529 -21.82 10.03 -10.25
C GLY A 529 -22.54 8.86 -10.92
N ARG A 530 -23.29 8.06 -10.15
CA ARG A 530 -23.96 6.81 -10.61
C ARG A 530 -24.89 7.00 -11.79
N GLU A 531 -25.47 8.18 -11.92
CA GLU A 531 -26.46 8.54 -12.93
C GLU A 531 -25.95 9.60 -13.90
N ALA A 532 -24.66 9.93 -13.87
CA ALA A 532 -24.09 10.90 -14.78
C ALA A 532 -24.21 10.45 -16.24
N ALA A 533 -24.65 11.35 -17.11
CA ALA A 533 -24.64 11.16 -18.56
C ALA A 533 -23.46 11.91 -19.22
N SER A 534 -23.03 13.02 -18.63
CA SER A 534 -21.87 13.81 -19.04
C SER A 534 -21.32 14.62 -17.87
N HIS A 535 -20.13 15.19 -18.05
CA HIS A 535 -19.38 15.88 -17.01
C HIS A 535 -18.97 17.28 -17.49
N GLU A 536 -19.39 18.34 -16.79
CA GLU A 536 -18.87 19.69 -17.00
C GLU A 536 -17.63 19.90 -16.15
N ILE A 537 -16.55 20.38 -16.76
CA ILE A 537 -15.26 20.57 -16.11
C ILE A 537 -15.01 22.06 -15.94
N TYR A 538 -14.77 22.46 -14.69
CA TYR A 538 -14.46 23.83 -14.30
C TYR A 538 -13.01 23.87 -13.79
N LEU A 539 -12.22 24.85 -14.23
CA LEU A 539 -10.81 25.01 -13.87
C LEU A 539 -10.46 26.49 -13.72
N GLY A 540 -9.57 26.81 -12.79
CA GLY A 540 -9.06 28.15 -12.58
C GLY A 540 -7.88 28.18 -11.62
N THR A 541 -7.30 29.36 -11.41
CA THR A 541 -6.24 29.59 -10.40
C THR A 541 -6.76 30.28 -9.14
N ASN A 542 -8.07 30.56 -9.09
CA ASN A 542 -8.76 31.13 -7.94
C ASN A 542 -9.88 30.15 -7.52
N PRO A 543 -9.88 29.66 -6.27
CA PRO A 543 -10.91 28.72 -5.82
C PRO A 543 -12.33 29.29 -5.85
N ASP A 544 -12.47 30.63 -5.77
CA ASP A 544 -13.77 31.31 -5.75
C ASP A 544 -14.25 31.72 -7.17
N ASP A 545 -13.46 31.46 -8.22
CA ASP A 545 -13.74 31.90 -9.59
C ASP A 545 -13.19 30.88 -10.60
N LEU A 546 -13.99 29.84 -10.87
CA LEU A 546 -13.69 28.82 -11.88
C LEU A 546 -14.44 29.11 -13.17
N SER A 547 -13.79 28.85 -14.30
CA SER A 547 -14.43 28.89 -15.62
C SER A 547 -14.68 27.47 -16.13
N MET A 548 -15.84 27.24 -16.74
CA MET A 548 -16.10 26.00 -17.46
C MET A 548 -15.18 25.91 -18.67
N ILE A 549 -14.41 24.83 -18.77
CA ILE A 549 -13.44 24.61 -19.86
C ILE A 549 -13.87 23.52 -20.84
N ALA A 550 -14.73 22.59 -20.42
CA ALA A 550 -15.19 21.50 -21.26
C ALA A 550 -16.47 20.84 -20.74
N THR A 551 -17.18 20.15 -21.64
CA THR A 551 -18.16 19.12 -21.31
C THR A 551 -17.72 17.82 -21.99
N VAL A 552 -17.60 16.74 -21.23
CA VAL A 552 -17.08 15.45 -21.71
C VAL A 552 -18.02 14.30 -21.36
N SER A 553 -17.98 13.21 -22.14
CA SER A 553 -18.73 11.97 -21.86
C SER A 553 -17.88 10.90 -21.17
N GLN A 554 -16.57 11.15 -21.05
CA GLN A 554 -15.62 10.25 -20.38
C GLN A 554 -15.28 10.83 -19.01
N THR A 555 -14.83 9.97 -18.10
CA THR A 555 -14.47 10.33 -16.72
C THR A 555 -13.02 10.83 -16.60
N SER A 556 -12.49 11.35 -17.71
CA SER A 556 -11.16 11.91 -17.79
C SER A 556 -11.09 13.06 -18.80
N PHE A 557 -10.17 13.98 -18.56
CA PHE A 557 -9.96 15.17 -19.39
C PHE A 557 -8.54 15.70 -19.20
N ALA A 558 -7.81 15.92 -20.30
CA ALA A 558 -6.48 16.55 -20.27
C ALA A 558 -6.62 18.06 -20.56
N PRO A 559 -6.39 18.94 -19.57
CA PRO A 559 -6.47 20.38 -19.78
C PRO A 559 -5.34 20.86 -20.70
N ALA A 560 -5.67 21.75 -21.62
CA ALA A 560 -4.65 22.46 -22.39
C ALA A 560 -3.98 23.54 -21.52
N ASP A 561 -2.74 23.86 -21.84
CA ASP A 561 -2.05 25.08 -21.40
C ASP A 561 -1.84 25.27 -19.89
N LEU A 562 -1.76 24.19 -19.11
CA LEU A 562 -1.33 24.28 -17.71
C LEU A 562 0.09 24.87 -17.64
N GLN A 563 0.28 25.94 -16.89
CA GLN A 563 1.60 26.53 -16.66
C GLN A 563 2.36 25.84 -15.53
N LEU A 564 3.69 25.76 -15.65
CA LEU A 564 4.60 25.33 -14.57
C LEU A 564 4.51 26.26 -13.34
N GLY A 565 4.73 25.71 -12.15
CA GLY A 565 4.78 26.43 -10.87
C GLY A 565 3.47 27.10 -10.48
N ARG A 566 2.32 26.60 -10.96
CA ARG A 566 0.98 27.11 -10.64
C ARG A 566 0.16 26.11 -9.85
N THR A 567 -0.69 26.63 -8.97
CA THR A 567 -1.78 25.88 -8.35
C THR A 567 -3.06 26.11 -9.14
N TYR A 568 -3.73 25.02 -9.51
CA TYR A 568 -5.03 25.02 -10.14
C TYR A 568 -6.08 24.46 -9.19
N TYR A 569 -7.28 25.02 -9.28
CA TYR A 569 -8.48 24.55 -8.62
C TYR A 569 -9.44 24.08 -9.70
N TRP A 570 -10.13 22.97 -9.45
CA TRP A 570 -11.05 22.40 -10.41
C TRP A 570 -12.22 21.73 -9.74
N GLN A 571 -13.33 21.66 -10.47
CA GLN A 571 -14.57 21.05 -10.02
C GLN A 571 -15.20 20.35 -11.21
N VAL A 572 -15.84 19.22 -10.95
CA VAL A 572 -16.67 18.53 -11.94
C VAL A 572 -18.13 18.66 -11.52
N VAL A 573 -19.00 18.99 -12.47
CA VAL A 573 -20.45 18.96 -12.30
C VAL A 573 -20.98 17.80 -13.15
N GLU A 574 -21.61 16.84 -12.47
CA GLU A 574 -22.24 15.70 -13.12
C GLU A 574 -23.58 16.11 -13.69
N VAL A 575 -23.84 15.79 -14.96
CA VAL A 575 -25.02 16.22 -15.69
C VAL A 575 -25.83 15.03 -16.19
N ASN A 576 -27.13 15.05 -15.93
CA ASN A 576 -28.10 14.15 -16.54
C ASN A 576 -29.49 14.84 -16.67
N GLU A 577 -29.81 15.32 -17.87
CA GLU A 577 -31.07 16.04 -18.14
C GLU A 577 -32.33 15.15 -18.08
N THR A 578 -32.20 13.82 -18.00
CA THR A 578 -33.37 12.92 -17.88
C THR A 578 -33.85 12.73 -16.45
N GLU A 579 -33.02 13.10 -15.47
CA GLU A 579 -33.33 13.00 -14.04
C GLU A 579 -34.08 14.25 -13.55
N ALA A 580 -34.82 14.10 -12.44
CA ALA A 580 -35.51 15.24 -11.81
C ALA A 580 -34.55 16.34 -11.33
N ILE A 581 -33.32 15.95 -10.99
CA ILE A 581 -32.22 16.84 -10.63
C ILE A 581 -31.14 16.65 -11.66
N SER A 582 -30.99 17.65 -12.53
CA SER A 582 -30.20 17.53 -13.74
C SER A 582 -28.69 17.66 -13.52
N THR A 583 -28.28 18.20 -12.36
CA THR A 583 -26.87 18.51 -12.10
C THR A 583 -26.46 18.23 -10.65
N TRP A 584 -25.28 17.65 -10.46
CA TRP A 584 -24.67 17.38 -9.15
C TRP A 584 -23.23 17.88 -9.12
N ALA A 585 -22.99 18.98 -8.42
CA ALA A 585 -21.65 19.56 -8.30
C ALA A 585 -20.77 18.77 -7.33
N GLY A 586 -19.54 18.46 -7.72
CA GLY A 586 -18.55 17.83 -6.85
C GLY A 586 -17.89 18.78 -5.86
N ASP A 587 -16.97 18.23 -5.08
CA ASP A 587 -16.11 19.03 -4.22
C ASP A 587 -15.10 19.86 -5.04
N LEU A 588 -14.59 20.92 -4.44
CA LEU A 588 -13.53 21.72 -5.03
C LEU A 588 -12.18 21.01 -4.82
N TRP A 589 -11.54 20.64 -5.92
CA TRP A 589 -10.24 19.98 -5.92
C TRP A 589 -9.11 20.93 -6.31
N SER A 590 -7.89 20.60 -5.93
CA SER A 590 -6.72 21.39 -6.32
C SER A 590 -5.50 20.51 -6.61
N PHE A 591 -4.58 21.02 -7.41
CA PHE A 591 -3.25 20.45 -7.58
C PHE A 591 -2.26 21.56 -7.96
N SER A 592 -0.97 21.32 -7.76
CA SER A 592 0.10 22.22 -8.19
C SER A 592 1.01 21.53 -9.19
N THR A 593 1.27 22.21 -10.31
CA THR A 593 2.17 21.70 -11.34
C THR A 593 3.63 21.82 -10.91
N GLN A 594 4.50 20.98 -11.46
CA GLN A 594 5.96 21.08 -11.33
C GLN A 594 6.46 22.52 -11.54
N GLU A 595 7.43 22.98 -10.75
CA GLU A 595 7.99 24.33 -10.88
C GLU A 595 8.84 24.50 -12.15
N TYR A 596 9.45 23.43 -12.64
CA TYR A 596 10.34 23.44 -13.79
C TYR A 596 10.34 22.08 -14.49
N ARG A 597 10.75 22.07 -15.76
CA ARG A 597 11.07 20.85 -16.50
C ARG A 597 12.53 20.51 -16.35
N PHE A 598 12.82 19.24 -16.12
CA PHE A 598 14.18 18.73 -16.09
C PHE A 598 14.68 18.46 -17.50
N ILE A 599 15.86 18.98 -17.86
CA ILE A 599 16.45 18.80 -19.19
C ILE A 599 17.61 17.81 -19.14
N GLU A 600 18.53 17.98 -18.19
CA GLU A 600 19.71 17.13 -18.02
C GLU A 600 20.16 17.15 -16.55
N GLY A 601 20.52 15.97 -16.05
CA GLY A 601 21.01 15.74 -14.68
C GLY A 601 22.35 15.03 -14.59
N PHE A 602 22.84 14.51 -15.71
CA PHE A 602 24.02 13.67 -15.85
C PHE A 602 23.92 12.31 -15.15
N GLU A 603 22.76 11.92 -14.62
CA GLU A 603 22.58 10.69 -13.83
C GLU A 603 22.56 9.40 -14.67
N SER A 604 22.28 9.49 -15.98
CA SER A 604 22.16 8.32 -16.85
C SER A 604 23.48 7.72 -17.34
N TYR A 605 24.61 8.41 -17.11
CA TYR A 605 25.91 7.99 -17.66
C TYR A 605 26.64 7.03 -16.71
N THR A 606 27.29 6.01 -17.27
CA THR A 606 28.06 5.00 -16.54
C THR A 606 29.55 5.11 -16.88
N ASP A 607 30.37 4.20 -16.33
CA ASP A 607 31.79 4.09 -16.66
C ASP A 607 32.05 3.05 -17.78
N ASP A 608 30.99 2.52 -18.41
CA ASP A 608 31.08 1.51 -19.47
C ASP A 608 31.25 2.16 -20.86
N ILE A 609 32.51 2.23 -21.30
CA ILE A 609 32.85 2.73 -22.64
C ILE A 609 32.45 1.73 -23.73
N ASP A 610 32.54 0.43 -23.46
CA ASP A 610 32.27 -0.59 -24.48
C ASP A 610 30.78 -0.62 -24.84
N ALA A 611 29.91 -0.28 -23.88
CA ALA A 611 28.48 -0.07 -24.09
C ALA A 611 28.14 1.31 -24.70
N GLY A 612 29.09 2.25 -24.79
CA GLY A 612 28.85 3.62 -25.25
C GLY A 612 28.03 4.46 -24.27
N GLU A 613 28.11 4.15 -22.97
CA GLU A 613 27.33 4.78 -21.92
C GLU A 613 28.12 5.85 -21.15
N ALA A 614 29.38 6.09 -21.53
CA ALA A 614 30.19 7.10 -20.89
C ALA A 614 29.70 8.51 -21.26
N ILE A 615 29.90 9.46 -20.36
CA ILE A 615 29.35 10.82 -20.53
C ILE A 615 29.83 11.52 -21.81
N PHE A 616 31.06 11.25 -22.27
CA PHE A 616 31.63 11.79 -23.51
C PHE A 616 31.13 11.10 -24.78
N ASP A 617 30.48 9.93 -24.67
CA ASP A 617 29.85 9.28 -25.83
C ASP A 617 28.58 10.04 -26.27
N THR A 618 27.94 10.74 -25.33
CA THR A 618 26.76 11.58 -25.58
C THR A 618 27.10 13.05 -25.80
N TRP A 619 28.06 13.59 -25.05
CA TRP A 619 28.48 14.98 -25.12
C TRP A 619 29.78 15.10 -25.92
N LEU A 620 29.66 15.52 -27.18
CA LEU A 620 30.78 15.65 -28.08
C LEU A 620 31.66 16.84 -27.68
N ASP A 621 32.94 16.58 -27.47
CA ASP A 621 33.93 17.55 -27.01
C ASP A 621 35.05 17.77 -28.03
N GLY A 622 36.15 18.40 -27.59
CA GLY A 622 37.32 18.76 -28.38
C GLY A 622 37.97 17.61 -29.14
N TRP A 623 37.84 16.37 -28.66
CA TRP A 623 38.38 15.20 -29.35
C TRP A 623 37.61 14.87 -30.63
N VAL A 624 36.33 15.25 -30.69
CA VAL A 624 35.45 15.02 -31.83
C VAL A 624 35.29 16.28 -32.67
N ASN A 625 35.08 17.43 -32.03
CA ASN A 625 34.76 18.69 -32.70
C ASN A 625 35.98 19.62 -32.92
N ASN A 626 37.20 19.18 -32.57
CA ASN A 626 38.46 19.94 -32.71
C ASN A 626 38.48 21.29 -31.96
N THR A 627 37.82 21.36 -30.80
CA THR A 627 37.88 22.51 -29.88
C THR A 627 38.75 22.19 -28.66
N GLY A 628 38.93 23.16 -27.76
CA GLY A 628 39.76 22.97 -26.56
C GLY A 628 39.05 22.31 -25.37
N SER A 629 37.89 21.67 -25.54
CA SER A 629 37.14 21.07 -24.43
C SER A 629 37.51 19.60 -24.20
N THR A 630 37.40 19.14 -22.95
CA THR A 630 37.30 17.71 -22.63
C THR A 630 36.11 17.50 -21.70
N VAL A 631 35.18 16.62 -22.08
CA VAL A 631 34.05 16.17 -21.27
C VAL A 631 34.45 14.90 -20.53
N GLY A 632 34.15 14.83 -19.24
CA GLY A 632 34.53 13.69 -18.42
C GLY A 632 35.96 13.80 -17.86
N HIS A 633 36.25 12.97 -16.86
CA HIS A 633 37.62 12.69 -16.44
C HIS A 633 38.29 11.77 -17.48
N LEU A 634 39.63 11.75 -17.52
CA LEU A 634 40.38 10.87 -18.44
C LEU A 634 40.43 9.42 -17.96
N GLU A 635 40.11 9.18 -16.69
CA GLU A 635 40.11 7.88 -16.03
C GLU A 635 38.82 7.73 -15.23
N THR A 636 38.42 6.50 -14.93
CA THR A 636 37.20 6.24 -14.16
C THR A 636 37.31 6.76 -12.71
N PRO A 637 36.21 7.25 -12.11
CA PRO A 637 34.91 7.46 -12.74
C PRO A 637 34.93 8.63 -13.73
N PHE A 638 34.33 8.48 -14.91
CA PHE A 638 34.36 9.51 -15.95
C PHE A 638 33.50 10.73 -15.60
N ALA A 639 32.43 10.52 -14.84
CA ALA A 639 31.63 11.62 -14.27
C ALA A 639 32.12 12.01 -12.87
N GLU A 640 31.91 13.27 -12.49
CA GLU A 640 32.33 13.80 -11.19
C GLU A 640 31.34 13.43 -10.09
N LYS A 641 31.79 12.67 -9.08
CA LYS A 641 30.93 12.11 -8.04
C LYS A 641 30.89 12.91 -6.73
N THR A 642 31.82 13.83 -6.51
CA THR A 642 31.96 14.57 -5.24
C THR A 642 31.46 16.01 -5.34
N ILE A 643 31.64 16.61 -6.52
CA ILE A 643 31.22 17.97 -6.81
C ILE A 643 29.88 17.91 -7.57
N VAL A 644 28.79 17.82 -6.82
CA VAL A 644 27.45 17.60 -7.38
C VAL A 644 26.44 18.59 -6.78
N ARG A 645 25.55 19.16 -7.60
CA ARG A 645 24.49 20.08 -7.13
C ARG A 645 23.31 19.33 -6.54
N SER A 646 22.94 18.22 -7.17
CA SER A 646 21.83 17.31 -6.89
C SER A 646 22.11 16.00 -7.63
N GLY A 647 21.65 14.86 -7.12
CA GLY A 647 21.92 13.54 -7.73
C GLY A 647 23.25 12.93 -7.27
N LYS A 648 23.75 11.96 -8.02
CA LYS A 648 24.98 11.20 -7.73
C LYS A 648 26.18 11.72 -8.49
N GLN A 649 25.98 12.48 -9.57
CA GLN A 649 27.08 12.90 -10.42
C GLN A 649 26.85 14.25 -11.13
N SER A 650 27.93 14.82 -11.65
CA SER A 650 27.89 15.99 -12.53
C SER A 650 28.87 15.80 -13.69
N MET A 651 28.73 16.61 -14.74
CA MET A 651 29.68 16.62 -15.85
C MET A 651 30.92 17.45 -15.51
N PRO A 652 32.10 16.85 -15.36
CA PRO A 652 33.34 17.61 -15.39
C PRO A 652 33.57 18.08 -16.83
N LEU A 653 33.84 19.37 -16.99
CA LEU A 653 34.16 19.99 -18.27
C LEU A 653 35.45 20.80 -18.09
N THR A 654 36.51 20.37 -18.79
CA THR A 654 37.75 21.15 -18.86
C THR A 654 37.79 21.94 -20.16
N TYR A 655 38.47 23.08 -20.15
CA TYR A 655 38.58 23.97 -21.30
C TYR A 655 39.97 24.57 -21.43
N ASN A 656 40.47 24.69 -22.66
CA ASN A 656 41.69 25.39 -23.01
C ASN A 656 41.49 26.26 -24.27
N ASN A 657 41.46 27.58 -24.07
CA ASN A 657 41.28 28.56 -25.15
C ASN A 657 42.61 29.24 -25.56
N THR A 658 43.78 28.75 -25.13
CA THR A 658 45.06 29.40 -25.45
C THR A 658 45.55 29.13 -26.86
N ASP A 659 45.06 28.07 -27.48
CA ASP A 659 45.46 27.59 -28.80
C ASP A 659 44.28 27.63 -29.77
N SER A 660 44.57 27.72 -31.08
CA SER A 660 43.54 27.67 -32.12
C SER A 660 42.68 26.41 -31.96
N PRO A 661 41.32 26.49 -31.99
CA PRO A 661 40.52 27.61 -32.50
C PRO A 661 40.15 28.70 -31.46
N TYR A 662 40.78 28.71 -30.29
CA TYR A 662 40.59 29.69 -29.20
C TYR A 662 39.21 29.64 -28.54
N TYR A 663 38.52 28.51 -28.63
CA TYR A 663 37.30 28.22 -27.89
C TYR A 663 37.22 26.73 -27.53
N SER A 664 36.40 26.43 -26.52
CA SER A 664 36.09 25.09 -26.02
C SER A 664 34.58 24.90 -26.08
N GLU A 665 34.13 23.78 -26.64
CA GLU A 665 32.70 23.53 -26.82
C GLU A 665 32.38 22.06 -26.52
N ALA A 666 31.35 21.83 -25.72
CA ALA A 666 30.73 20.53 -25.55
C ALA A 666 29.32 20.60 -26.13
N VAL A 667 28.98 19.67 -27.02
CA VAL A 667 27.70 19.67 -27.75
C VAL A 667 26.99 18.35 -27.56
N ARG A 668 25.71 18.42 -27.21
CA ARG A 668 24.77 17.31 -27.32
C ARG A 668 23.72 17.66 -28.36
N THR A 669 23.39 16.70 -29.20
CA THR A 669 22.25 16.79 -30.12
C THR A 669 21.18 15.82 -29.64
N TRP A 670 19.92 16.26 -29.61
CA TRP A 670 18.78 15.41 -29.34
C TRP A 670 18.22 14.87 -30.66
N ASP A 671 17.86 13.58 -30.69
CA ASP A 671 17.33 12.93 -31.90
C ASP A 671 16.04 13.57 -32.41
N THR A 672 15.25 14.14 -31.49
CA THR A 672 14.03 14.88 -31.81
C THR A 672 14.12 16.32 -31.29
N PRO A 673 13.67 17.32 -32.08
CA PRO A 673 13.58 18.70 -31.61
C PRO A 673 12.77 18.79 -30.31
N GLN A 674 13.33 19.48 -29.31
CA GLN A 674 12.68 19.67 -28.01
C GLN A 674 12.13 21.10 -27.91
N ASP A 675 10.89 21.25 -27.44
CA ASP A 675 10.32 22.55 -27.06
C ASP A 675 10.38 22.73 -25.54
N TRP A 676 11.35 23.51 -25.09
CA TRP A 676 11.54 23.85 -23.67
C TRP A 676 10.82 25.14 -23.26
N THR A 677 10.06 25.76 -24.18
CA THR A 677 9.33 27.01 -23.94
C THR A 677 7.86 26.78 -23.58
N GLY A 678 7.38 25.54 -23.68
CA GLY A 678 6.02 25.14 -23.33
C GLY A 678 5.66 25.46 -21.87
N ASN A 679 4.35 25.52 -21.59
CA ASN A 679 3.80 25.64 -20.23
C ASN A 679 4.31 26.88 -19.47
N GLY A 680 4.58 27.97 -20.19
CA GLY A 680 5.00 29.25 -19.62
C GLY A 680 6.47 29.30 -19.19
N ALA A 681 7.28 28.29 -19.52
CA ALA A 681 8.71 28.30 -19.25
C ALA A 681 9.38 29.50 -19.96
N ASN A 682 10.10 30.32 -19.20
CA ASN A 682 10.76 31.53 -19.69
C ASN A 682 12.20 31.68 -19.19
N THR A 683 12.66 30.77 -18.33
CA THR A 683 13.97 30.82 -17.68
C THR A 683 14.63 29.45 -17.81
N LEU A 684 15.85 29.43 -18.35
CA LEU A 684 16.73 28.28 -18.31
C LEU A 684 17.74 28.48 -17.16
N VAL A 685 17.81 27.52 -16.24
CA VAL A 685 18.76 27.57 -15.12
C VAL A 685 19.85 26.54 -15.34
N LEU A 686 21.11 26.99 -15.37
CA LEU A 686 22.29 26.14 -15.43
C LEU A 686 23.07 26.27 -14.13
N HIS A 687 23.39 25.13 -13.49
CA HIS A 687 24.21 25.09 -12.29
C HIS A 687 25.67 24.77 -12.65
N LEU A 688 26.58 25.67 -12.28
CA LEU A 688 28.01 25.54 -12.55
C LEU A 688 28.78 25.71 -11.25
N ARG A 689 29.87 24.94 -11.09
CA ARG A 689 30.82 25.11 -10.00
C ARG A 689 32.24 25.22 -10.55
N GLY A 690 32.94 26.27 -10.15
CA GLY A 690 34.29 26.60 -10.60
C GLY A 690 34.56 28.09 -10.44
N ASN A 691 35.61 28.59 -11.08
CA ASN A 691 35.90 30.03 -11.16
C ASN A 691 35.69 30.54 -12.59
N PRO A 692 34.44 30.55 -13.11
CA PRO A 692 34.17 31.05 -14.44
C PRO A 692 34.47 32.56 -14.48
N PRO A 693 35.14 33.09 -15.53
CA PRO A 693 35.17 34.52 -15.76
C PRO A 693 33.74 35.03 -15.99
N VAL A 694 33.51 36.34 -15.84
CA VAL A 694 32.20 36.97 -16.00
C VAL A 694 31.52 36.50 -17.30
N PHE A 695 30.22 36.21 -17.25
CA PHE A 695 29.47 35.85 -18.46
C PHE A 695 28.93 37.12 -19.15
N PHE A 696 28.75 37.04 -20.47
CA PHE A 696 28.17 38.08 -21.31
C PHE A 696 27.04 37.50 -22.14
N GLU A 697 25.82 37.98 -21.91
CA GLU A 697 24.66 37.68 -22.75
C GLU A 697 24.66 38.61 -23.96
N ARG A 698 24.73 38.04 -25.16
CA ARG A 698 24.66 38.79 -26.43
C ARG A 698 23.21 39.11 -26.78
N ALA A 699 23.03 40.10 -27.65
CA ALA A 699 21.72 40.52 -28.14
C ALA A 699 20.95 39.44 -28.92
N ASP A 700 21.64 38.37 -29.35
CA ASP A 700 21.05 37.19 -30.01
C ASP A 700 20.63 36.09 -29.01
N GLY A 701 20.76 36.34 -27.70
CA GLY A 701 20.44 35.39 -26.63
C GLY A 701 21.55 34.38 -26.32
N SER A 702 22.69 34.43 -27.02
CA SER A 702 23.83 33.57 -26.69
C SER A 702 24.55 34.05 -25.43
N ILE A 703 24.80 33.15 -24.49
CA ILE A 703 25.55 33.43 -23.26
C ILE A 703 26.99 32.97 -23.47
N LEU A 704 27.95 33.91 -23.46
CA LEU A 704 29.37 33.57 -23.43
C LEU A 704 29.88 33.54 -22.00
N MET A 705 30.52 32.46 -21.63
CA MET A 705 31.33 32.39 -20.42
C MET A 705 32.80 32.58 -20.79
N GLY A 706 33.49 33.53 -20.17
CA GLY A 706 34.94 33.68 -20.39
C GLY A 706 35.41 34.82 -21.30
N SER A 707 34.57 35.77 -21.69
CA SER A 707 35.03 36.93 -22.48
C SER A 707 35.55 38.05 -21.57
N THR A 708 36.82 38.42 -21.70
CA THR A 708 37.28 39.79 -21.41
C THR A 708 37.04 40.70 -22.60
#